data_AF-A0A5C6B3H8-F1
#
_entry.id   AF-A0A5C6B3H8-F1
#
_cell.length_a   1.000
_cell.length_b   1.000
_cell.length_c   1.000
_cell.angle_alpha   90.00
_cell.angle_beta   90.00
_cell.angle_gamma   90.00
#
_symmetry.space_group_name_H-M   'P 1'
#
loop_
_entity.id
_entity.type
_entity.pdbx_description
1 polymer ?
#
loop_
_entity_poly.entity_id
_entity_poly.type
_entity_poly.pdbx_seq_one_letter_code
_entity_poly.pdbx_strand_id
1 'polypeptide(L)'
;MTPRTDPPEKTRDIVEIRVRARETLDQLRTELISQRGEDDHWTGQLSASALSTATAVSAIAAVMRHQSGEDWMRELVRRGMQYLCGEQNQDGGFGDTDRSHSNIATSYLVLAADSLARQVLGDSAGLHADQRDDLQRYLRDAGEIAGLKARYGKDKTFVVPILTNMAIAGLVDWKLVSALPFEAAVFPQSWYRFLRMPVVSYAIPALVAIGQARHFLGPRSWFPIRAMRSASVSRTMAVLERMQPESGGYLEATPLTSFVLMSLAATGRGDHPVALNALRFLQDSVAEDGSWPIDTNLATWVTSLSVHALACDPLDDGSWFSQSLLRWHLDCQHRVRHPFTGASPGGWGWTDLSGAVPDGDDTPGAILALRVMKRWSDTSHHAQIDSAIAMGSRWLLQLQNGDGGWPTFCRGWGKLPFDRSSTDLTAHAIRALSDQNHQFDGPIRKGQRYLDRMQQPDGAWLPLWFGNQDQSDEINPVYGTAKVLLSGAASPEKLHLGVKFLLETQNGDGGWGGGVSVSEKLRVLLKERPEFSELQIPDHLTSSVEETALAVDALCSVVLHRRDASEHAFVGQMAVDCDSRAVQASRSGVTSPEVESAAVLQQHRQLGGYDETDSLTAAIIGGVEFLLQSVRDGRHRIAWPIGFYFAKLWYHEKSYPLIFTVAALGKFLRATTDEHDPQWPR
;
A
#
# COMPACT_ATOMS: atom_id res chain seq x y z
N MET A 1 -32.59 -20.33 -45.06
CA MET A 1 -31.17 -20.08 -44.78
C MET A 1 -30.90 -18.60 -44.96
N THR A 2 -31.11 -17.82 -43.91
CA THR A 2 -30.64 -16.43 -43.84
C THR A 2 -29.11 -16.46 -43.75
N PRO A 3 -28.38 -15.66 -44.54
CA PRO A 3 -26.93 -15.61 -44.43
C PRO A 3 -26.58 -14.99 -43.08
N ARG A 4 -25.86 -15.73 -42.24
CA ARG A 4 -25.19 -15.16 -41.07
C ARG A 4 -24.17 -14.16 -41.62
N THR A 5 -24.51 -12.87 -41.52
CA THR A 5 -23.55 -11.79 -41.73
C THR A 5 -22.52 -11.90 -40.62
N ASP A 6 -21.27 -12.10 -41.00
CA ASP A 6 -20.15 -12.08 -40.06
C ASP A 6 -20.14 -10.76 -39.28
N PRO A 7 -19.87 -10.79 -37.96
CA PRO A 7 -19.76 -9.56 -37.18
C PRO A 7 -18.59 -8.70 -37.68
N PRO A 8 -18.68 -7.36 -37.56
CA PRO A 8 -17.63 -6.44 -38.02
C PRO A 8 -16.28 -6.74 -37.34
N GLU A 9 -15.17 -6.41 -38.00
CA GLU A 9 -13.79 -6.78 -37.63
C GLU A 9 -13.44 -6.48 -36.15
N LYS A 10 -13.77 -5.27 -35.66
CA LYS A 10 -13.61 -4.88 -34.23
C LYS A 10 -14.37 -5.78 -33.23
N THR A 11 -15.50 -6.36 -33.64
CA THR A 11 -16.32 -7.27 -32.81
C THR A 11 -15.77 -8.70 -32.82
N ARG A 12 -15.01 -9.10 -33.86
CA ARG A 12 -14.27 -10.38 -33.82
C ARG A 12 -13.10 -10.31 -32.84
N ASP A 13 -12.37 -9.21 -32.83
CA ASP A 13 -11.20 -9.03 -31.97
C ASP A 13 -11.55 -9.10 -30.47
N ILE A 14 -12.65 -8.45 -30.04
CA ILE A 14 -13.05 -8.49 -28.62
C ILE A 14 -13.51 -9.89 -28.16
N VAL A 15 -14.13 -10.68 -29.05
CA VAL A 15 -14.55 -12.05 -28.73
C VAL A 15 -13.33 -12.94 -28.54
N GLU A 16 -12.32 -12.83 -29.40
CA GLU A 16 -11.07 -13.59 -29.27
C GLU A 16 -10.32 -13.23 -27.98
N ILE A 17 -10.19 -11.93 -27.69
CA ILE A 17 -9.54 -11.45 -26.46
C ILE A 17 -10.29 -11.94 -25.22
N ARG A 18 -11.64 -11.97 -25.25
CA ARG A 18 -12.45 -12.51 -24.14
C ARG A 18 -12.16 -13.98 -23.87
N VAL A 19 -11.99 -14.80 -24.90
CA VAL A 19 -11.64 -16.23 -24.73
C VAL A 19 -10.28 -16.36 -24.06
N ARG A 20 -9.26 -15.67 -24.56
CA ARG A 20 -7.90 -15.68 -23.98
C ARG A 20 -7.89 -15.13 -22.55
N ALA A 21 -8.65 -14.07 -22.28
CA ALA A 21 -8.79 -13.49 -20.94
C ALA A 21 -9.47 -14.45 -19.97
N ARG A 22 -10.48 -15.21 -20.42
CA ARG A 22 -11.13 -16.24 -19.61
C ARG A 22 -10.16 -17.36 -19.22
N GLU A 23 -9.47 -17.93 -20.20
CA GLU A 23 -8.48 -19.00 -19.97
C GLU A 23 -7.38 -18.54 -19.01
N THR A 24 -6.88 -17.32 -19.21
CA THR A 24 -5.86 -16.71 -18.35
C THR A 24 -6.39 -16.48 -16.94
N LEU A 25 -7.62 -15.97 -16.79
CA LEU A 25 -8.22 -15.76 -15.48
C LEU A 25 -8.43 -17.09 -14.73
N ASP A 26 -8.83 -18.17 -15.40
CA ASP A 26 -9.00 -19.49 -14.77
C ASP A 26 -7.66 -20.03 -14.23
N GLN A 27 -6.59 -19.87 -15.01
CA GLN A 27 -5.23 -20.19 -14.56
C GLN A 27 -4.85 -19.37 -13.32
N LEU A 28 -4.97 -18.03 -13.40
CA LEU A 28 -4.52 -17.14 -12.32
C LEU A 28 -5.38 -17.27 -11.05
N ARG A 29 -6.68 -17.58 -11.16
CA ARG A 29 -7.54 -17.88 -10.02
C ARG A 29 -7.06 -19.12 -9.29
N THR A 30 -6.75 -20.18 -10.04
CA THR A 30 -6.21 -21.41 -9.47
C THR A 30 -4.89 -21.15 -8.76
N GLU A 31 -4.00 -20.38 -9.40
CA GLU A 31 -2.72 -19.96 -8.81
C GLU A 31 -2.94 -19.15 -7.52
N LEU A 32 -3.80 -18.13 -7.55
CA LEU A 32 -4.09 -17.30 -6.37
C LEU A 32 -4.68 -18.12 -5.23
N ILE A 33 -5.65 -18.99 -5.50
CA ILE A 33 -6.23 -19.89 -4.48
C ILE A 33 -5.17 -20.81 -3.88
N SER A 34 -4.22 -21.30 -4.69
CA SER A 34 -3.14 -22.18 -4.23
C SER A 34 -2.10 -21.50 -3.33
N GLN A 35 -2.07 -20.16 -3.31
CA GLN A 35 -1.19 -19.37 -2.43
C GLN A 35 -1.74 -19.19 -1.00
N ARG A 36 -2.91 -19.75 -0.68
CA ARG A 36 -3.40 -19.76 0.70
C ARG A 36 -2.48 -20.56 1.62
N GLY A 37 -2.17 -19.99 2.78
CA GLY A 37 -1.39 -20.64 3.82
C GLY A 37 -2.17 -21.74 4.56
N GLU A 38 -1.51 -22.40 5.51
CA GLU A 38 -2.11 -23.45 6.34
C GLU A 38 -3.31 -22.94 7.16
N ASP A 39 -3.31 -21.66 7.51
CA ASP A 39 -4.37 -20.96 8.24
C ASP A 39 -5.49 -20.40 7.33
N ASP A 40 -5.57 -20.86 6.07
CA ASP A 40 -6.64 -20.59 5.11
C ASP A 40 -6.87 -19.09 4.79
N HIS A 41 -5.79 -18.31 4.82
CA HIS A 41 -5.73 -16.90 4.39
C HIS A 41 -4.45 -16.65 3.57
N TRP A 42 -4.32 -15.44 3.00
CA TRP A 42 -3.13 -15.04 2.24
C TRP A 42 -2.22 -14.15 3.09
N THR A 43 -1.05 -14.67 3.47
CA THR A 43 -0.07 -13.91 4.26
C THR A 43 0.68 -12.88 3.40
N GLY A 44 0.88 -13.19 2.11
CA GLY A 44 1.71 -12.41 1.20
C GLY A 44 3.20 -12.49 1.56
N GLN A 45 4.03 -11.76 0.80
CA GLN A 45 5.46 -11.65 1.06
C GLN A 45 5.97 -10.28 0.64
N LEU A 46 6.51 -9.52 1.61
CA LEU A 46 7.17 -8.25 1.35
C LEU A 46 8.59 -8.45 0.83
N SER A 47 9.03 -7.46 0.04
CA SER A 47 10.38 -7.37 -0.49
C SER A 47 11.47 -7.45 0.56
N ALA A 48 12.55 -8.16 0.24
CA ALA A 48 13.83 -7.97 0.91
C ALA A 48 14.25 -6.49 0.83
N SER A 49 14.84 -5.97 1.92
CA SER A 49 15.14 -4.55 2.04
C SER A 49 16.56 -4.31 2.56
N ALA A 50 17.40 -3.66 1.76
CA ALA A 50 18.72 -3.21 2.19
C ALA A 50 18.62 -2.19 3.34
N LEU A 51 17.60 -1.32 3.32
CA LEU A 51 17.32 -0.38 4.41
C LEU A 51 17.06 -1.12 5.72
N SER A 52 16.12 -2.06 5.73
CA SER A 52 15.74 -2.79 6.94
C SER A 52 16.87 -3.68 7.44
N THR A 53 17.53 -4.40 6.53
CA THR A 53 18.67 -5.26 6.85
C THR A 53 19.81 -4.46 7.49
N ALA A 54 20.15 -3.28 6.94
CA ALA A 54 21.17 -2.42 7.51
C ALA A 54 20.81 -1.93 8.92
N THR A 55 19.53 -1.59 9.17
CA THR A 55 19.10 -1.20 10.51
C THR A 55 19.15 -2.36 11.51
N ALA A 56 18.72 -3.57 11.11
CA ALA A 56 18.74 -4.76 11.95
C ALA A 56 20.19 -5.16 12.30
N VAL A 57 21.07 -5.21 11.30
CA VAL A 57 22.51 -5.45 11.49
C VAL A 57 23.10 -4.42 12.46
N SER A 58 22.81 -3.14 12.27
CA SER A 58 23.30 -2.07 13.16
C SER A 58 22.82 -2.28 14.60
N ALA A 59 21.57 -2.69 14.78
CA ALA A 59 20.99 -2.90 16.11
C ALA A 59 21.59 -4.10 16.84
N ILE A 60 21.70 -5.24 16.17
CA ILE A 60 22.30 -6.45 16.74
C ILE A 60 23.79 -6.22 17.03
N ALA A 61 24.53 -5.58 16.11
CA ALA A 61 25.93 -5.21 16.33
C ALA A 61 26.08 -4.23 17.51
N ALA A 62 25.19 -3.25 17.66
CA ALA A 62 25.21 -2.34 18.80
C ALA A 62 25.02 -3.07 20.14
N VAL A 63 24.17 -4.11 20.18
CA VAL A 63 24.03 -4.99 21.36
C VAL A 63 25.35 -5.72 21.64
N MET A 64 25.94 -6.36 20.63
CA MET A 64 27.19 -7.12 20.74
C MET A 64 28.42 -6.29 21.16
N ARG A 65 28.38 -4.96 21.01
CA ARG A 65 29.44 -4.07 21.51
C ARG A 65 29.46 -3.92 23.03
N HIS A 66 28.32 -4.15 23.69
CA HIS A 66 28.15 -3.91 25.12
C HIS A 66 27.96 -5.19 25.94
N GLN A 67 27.57 -6.29 25.29
CA GLN A 67 27.46 -7.61 25.91
C GLN A 67 28.13 -8.67 25.01
N SER A 68 28.59 -9.77 25.60
CA SER A 68 29.19 -10.88 24.85
C SER A 68 28.21 -11.36 23.79
N GLY A 69 28.53 -11.14 22.50
CA GLY A 69 27.70 -11.59 21.40
C GLY A 69 27.67 -13.12 21.31
N GLU A 70 26.50 -13.69 21.58
CA GLU A 70 26.14 -15.09 21.31
C GLU A 70 26.31 -15.44 19.81
N ASP A 71 26.56 -16.72 19.54
CA ASP A 71 26.91 -17.18 18.18
C ASP A 71 25.80 -16.93 17.16
N TRP A 72 24.53 -17.03 17.57
CA TRP A 72 23.40 -16.75 16.68
C TRP A 72 23.33 -15.26 16.29
N MET A 73 23.69 -14.32 17.18
CA MET A 73 23.75 -12.89 16.84
C MET A 73 24.87 -12.62 15.84
N ARG A 74 26.03 -13.27 16.00
CA ARG A 74 27.15 -13.18 15.04
C ARG A 74 26.72 -13.67 13.67
N GLU A 75 25.99 -14.78 13.64
CA GLU A 75 25.49 -15.37 12.41
C GLU A 75 24.45 -14.48 11.71
N LEU A 76 23.53 -13.87 12.46
CA LEU A 76 22.58 -12.91 11.90
C LEU A 76 23.27 -11.69 11.30
N VAL A 77 24.25 -11.10 12.00
CA VAL A 77 25.04 -9.97 11.48
C VAL A 77 25.80 -10.38 10.21
N ARG A 78 26.41 -11.56 10.21
CA ARG A 78 27.16 -12.09 9.06
C ARG A 78 26.26 -12.29 7.84
N ARG A 79 25.09 -12.92 8.03
CA ARG A 79 24.11 -13.16 6.95
C ARG A 79 23.53 -11.85 6.42
N GLY A 80 23.18 -10.92 7.31
CA GLY A 80 22.71 -9.58 6.91
C GLY A 80 23.75 -8.80 6.11
N MET A 81 25.02 -8.82 6.53
CA MET A 81 26.10 -8.19 5.74
C MET A 81 26.35 -8.91 4.42
N GLN A 82 26.24 -10.23 4.37
CA GLN A 82 26.35 -11.00 3.13
C GLN A 82 25.26 -10.60 2.12
N TYR A 83 24.01 -10.45 2.58
CA TYR A 83 22.93 -9.88 1.78
C TYR A 83 23.28 -8.48 1.29
N LEU A 84 23.67 -7.56 2.18
CA LEU A 84 24.03 -6.18 1.80
C LEU A 84 25.18 -6.11 0.79
N CYS A 85 26.15 -7.03 0.82
CA CYS A 85 27.21 -7.07 -0.19
C CYS A 85 26.67 -7.39 -1.60
N GLY A 86 25.55 -8.09 -1.71
CA GLY A 86 24.91 -8.44 -2.99
C GLY A 86 24.00 -7.36 -3.57
N GLU A 87 23.69 -6.31 -2.82
CA GLU A 87 22.59 -5.39 -3.14
C GLU A 87 23.06 -3.97 -3.53
N GLN A 88 24.36 -3.80 -3.75
CA GLN A 88 24.90 -2.51 -4.19
C GLN A 88 24.58 -2.26 -5.66
N ASN A 89 23.95 -1.13 -5.96
CA ASN A 89 23.68 -0.72 -7.34
C ASN A 89 24.97 -0.29 -8.05
N GLN A 90 24.94 -0.24 -9.39
CA GLN A 90 26.09 0.13 -10.23
C GLN A 90 26.64 1.53 -9.96
N ASP A 91 25.82 2.44 -9.44
CA ASP A 91 26.23 3.80 -9.04
C ASP A 91 26.96 3.84 -7.69
N GLY A 92 27.12 2.70 -7.02
CA GLY A 92 27.72 2.55 -5.70
C GLY A 92 26.75 2.76 -4.54
N GLY A 93 25.54 3.23 -4.80
CA GLY A 93 24.52 3.43 -3.78
C GLY A 93 23.69 2.19 -3.47
N PHE A 94 22.77 2.35 -2.53
CA PHE A 94 21.79 1.32 -2.15
C PHE A 94 20.36 1.86 -2.23
N GLY A 95 19.46 1.06 -2.79
CA GLY A 95 18.01 1.30 -2.78
C GLY A 95 17.31 0.68 -1.58
N ASP A 96 16.04 1.02 -1.37
CA ASP A 96 15.27 0.49 -0.24
C ASP A 96 14.92 -0.99 -0.39
N THR A 97 14.74 -1.46 -1.63
CA THR A 97 14.50 -2.86 -2.02
C THR A 97 15.58 -3.33 -3.00
N ASP A 98 15.59 -4.63 -3.27
CA ASP A 98 16.41 -5.29 -4.31
C ASP A 98 16.20 -4.75 -5.73
N ARG A 99 15.14 -3.95 -5.96
CA ARG A 99 14.77 -3.37 -7.26
C ARG A 99 14.69 -1.85 -7.23
N SER A 100 15.08 -1.21 -6.14
CA SER A 100 14.94 0.24 -5.99
C SER A 100 16.15 1.00 -6.52
N HIS A 101 15.91 2.20 -7.05
CA HIS A 101 16.99 3.18 -7.30
C HIS A 101 17.74 3.49 -6.00
N SER A 102 19.03 3.79 -6.13
CA SER A 102 19.84 4.21 -5.00
C SER A 102 19.28 5.48 -4.36
N ASN A 103 19.31 5.53 -3.03
CA ASN A 103 19.00 6.74 -2.30
C ASN A 103 19.97 6.97 -1.14
N ILE A 104 20.14 8.24 -0.78
CA ILE A 104 21.16 8.65 0.20
C ILE A 104 20.87 8.13 1.62
N ALA A 105 19.59 7.90 1.95
CA ALA A 105 19.19 7.46 3.28
C ALA A 105 19.64 6.02 3.52
N THR A 106 19.28 5.11 2.61
CA THR A 106 19.65 3.71 2.70
C THR A 106 21.15 3.50 2.57
N SER A 107 21.79 4.25 1.67
CA SER A 107 23.25 4.24 1.54
C SER A 107 23.98 4.62 2.85
N TYR A 108 23.48 5.59 3.61
CA TYR A 108 24.05 5.91 4.93
C TYR A 108 23.78 4.84 5.99
N LEU A 109 22.62 4.18 5.95
CA LEU A 109 22.31 3.08 6.85
C LEU A 109 23.22 1.88 6.60
N VAL A 110 23.47 1.53 5.33
CA VAL A 110 24.43 0.47 4.97
C VAL A 110 25.84 0.83 5.43
N LEU A 111 26.27 2.08 5.25
CA LEU A 111 27.58 2.53 5.76
C LEU A 111 27.71 2.38 7.28
N ALA A 112 26.65 2.69 8.03
CA ALA A 112 26.62 2.51 9.47
C ALA A 112 26.65 1.02 9.87
N ALA A 113 25.92 0.18 9.15
CA ALA A 113 25.91 -1.28 9.34
C ALA A 113 27.30 -1.89 9.09
N ASP A 114 27.96 -1.53 7.98
CA ASP A 114 29.33 -1.95 7.65
C ASP A 114 30.33 -1.58 8.76
N SER A 115 30.27 -0.33 9.23
CA SER A 115 31.14 0.14 10.32
C SER A 115 30.91 -0.65 11.62
N LEU A 116 29.66 -0.86 12.01
CA LEU A 116 29.32 -1.58 13.24
C LEU A 116 29.65 -3.07 13.15
N ALA A 117 29.35 -3.72 12.04
CA ALA A 117 29.66 -5.14 11.81
C ALA A 117 31.16 -5.40 11.95
N ARG A 118 32.00 -4.54 11.39
CA ARG A 118 33.46 -4.66 11.49
C ARG A 118 33.99 -4.47 12.90
N GLN A 119 33.37 -3.60 13.69
CA GLN A 119 33.74 -3.42 15.09
C GLN A 119 33.51 -4.68 15.93
N VAL A 120 32.52 -5.52 15.58
CA VAL A 120 32.14 -6.69 16.39
C VAL A 120 32.56 -8.04 15.82
N LEU A 121 32.76 -8.15 14.50
CA LEU A 121 33.15 -9.38 13.79
C LEU A 121 34.51 -9.28 13.08
N GLY A 122 35.13 -8.11 13.01
CA GLY A 122 36.38 -7.87 12.29
C GLY A 122 36.19 -7.42 10.84
N ASP A 123 37.29 -7.02 10.20
CA ASP A 123 37.25 -6.33 8.90
C ASP A 123 36.66 -7.13 7.74
N SER A 124 36.73 -8.46 7.79
CA SER A 124 36.18 -9.32 6.73
C SER A 124 34.66 -9.45 6.76
N ALA A 125 33.99 -8.95 7.80
CA ALA A 125 32.55 -9.09 7.98
C ALA A 125 31.73 -7.96 7.33
N GLY A 126 32.38 -6.93 6.79
CA GLY A 126 31.73 -5.79 6.17
C GLY A 126 31.69 -5.85 4.64
N LEU A 127 31.33 -4.73 4.00
CA LEU A 127 31.43 -4.55 2.55
C LEU A 127 32.87 -4.75 2.06
N HIS A 128 33.04 -5.19 0.82
CA HIS A 128 34.37 -5.22 0.20
C HIS A 128 34.96 -3.81 0.05
N ALA A 129 36.28 -3.71 -0.09
CA ALA A 129 36.98 -2.42 -0.06
C ALA A 129 36.57 -1.51 -1.23
N ASP A 130 36.45 -2.08 -2.43
CA ASP A 130 35.91 -1.44 -3.64
C ASP A 130 34.46 -1.00 -3.45
N GLN A 131 33.60 -1.87 -2.94
CA GLN A 131 32.19 -1.54 -2.66
C GLN A 131 32.06 -0.36 -1.70
N ARG A 132 32.89 -0.32 -0.65
CA ARG A 132 32.91 0.81 0.27
C ARG A 132 33.36 2.10 -0.41
N ASP A 133 34.42 2.04 -1.22
CA ASP A 133 34.92 3.22 -1.92
C ASP A 133 33.88 3.79 -2.90
N ASP A 134 33.14 2.89 -3.55
CA ASP A 134 32.01 3.22 -4.43
C ASP A 134 30.84 3.83 -3.65
N LEU A 135 30.48 3.26 -2.49
CA LEU A 135 29.47 3.81 -1.59
C LEU A 135 29.83 5.21 -1.11
N GLN A 136 31.09 5.42 -0.73
CA GLN A 136 31.55 6.74 -0.31
C GLN A 136 31.53 7.75 -1.47
N ARG A 137 31.84 7.31 -2.69
CA ARG A 137 31.73 8.16 -3.89
C ARG A 137 30.29 8.57 -4.14
N TYR A 138 29.36 7.60 -4.14
CA TYR A 138 27.93 7.87 -4.25
C TYR A 138 27.45 8.90 -3.21
N LEU A 139 27.82 8.71 -1.93
CA LEU A 139 27.43 9.63 -0.85
C LEU A 139 27.97 11.06 -1.05
N ARG A 140 29.19 11.21 -1.59
CA ARG A 140 29.76 12.52 -1.94
C ARG A 140 28.97 13.17 -3.08
N ASP A 141 28.68 12.41 -4.13
CA ASP A 141 27.97 12.91 -5.30
C ASP A 141 26.51 13.27 -4.97
N ALA A 142 25.90 12.55 -4.03
CA ALA A 142 24.57 12.83 -3.50
C ALA A 142 24.53 14.05 -2.53
N GLY A 143 25.65 14.71 -2.27
CA GLY A 143 25.72 15.92 -1.43
C GLY A 143 25.84 15.65 0.07
N GLU A 144 26.22 14.43 0.46
CA GLU A 144 26.48 14.01 1.84
C GLU A 144 25.33 14.37 2.83
N ILE A 145 25.66 14.85 4.03
CA ILE A 145 24.67 15.22 5.06
C ILE A 145 23.76 16.35 4.58
N ALA A 146 24.24 17.24 3.69
CA ALA A 146 23.41 18.29 3.11
C ALA A 146 22.36 17.70 2.18
N GLY A 147 22.73 16.73 1.34
CA GLY A 147 21.83 15.95 0.50
C GLY A 147 20.78 15.19 1.30
N LEU A 148 21.17 14.55 2.41
CA LEU A 148 20.25 13.85 3.30
C LEU A 148 19.19 14.79 3.88
N LYS A 149 19.61 15.99 4.32
CA LYS A 149 18.69 17.03 4.81
C LYS A 149 17.82 17.60 3.70
N ALA A 150 18.33 17.72 2.47
CA ALA A 150 17.56 18.18 1.33
C ALA A 150 16.44 17.19 0.97
N ARG A 151 16.72 15.87 0.95
CA ARG A 151 15.74 14.82 0.62
C ARG A 151 14.49 14.85 1.53
N TYR A 152 14.67 15.03 2.83
CA TYR A 152 13.57 15.04 3.80
C TYR A 152 13.12 16.45 4.23
N GLY A 153 13.81 17.49 3.76
CA GLY A 153 13.50 18.88 4.08
C GLY A 153 13.47 19.17 5.58
N LYS A 154 12.33 19.66 6.07
CA LYS A 154 12.12 19.99 7.49
C LYS A 154 11.68 18.78 8.32
N ASP A 155 11.38 17.65 7.69
CA ASP A 155 10.93 16.45 8.39
C ASP A 155 12.11 15.79 9.10
N LYS A 156 12.03 15.76 10.44
CA LYS A 156 13.05 15.15 11.30
C LYS A 156 12.82 13.65 11.51
N THR A 157 11.71 13.10 11.03
CA THR A 157 11.28 11.72 11.27
C THR A 157 12.28 10.72 10.70
N PHE A 158 12.93 11.02 9.57
CA PHE A 158 13.94 10.14 8.95
C PHE A 158 15.38 10.57 9.22
N VAL A 159 15.67 11.88 9.15
CA VAL A 159 17.04 12.40 9.29
C VAL A 159 17.63 12.10 10.67
N VAL A 160 16.83 12.22 11.74
CA VAL A 160 17.35 12.02 13.10
C VAL A 160 17.72 10.56 13.38
N PRO A 161 16.85 9.56 13.09
CA PRO A 161 17.24 8.15 13.22
C PRO A 161 18.49 7.76 12.42
N ILE A 162 18.62 8.20 11.17
CA ILE A 162 19.79 7.88 10.33
C ILE A 162 21.07 8.46 10.95
N LEU A 163 21.06 9.74 11.34
CA LEU A 163 22.20 10.37 11.99
C LEU A 163 22.50 9.73 13.36
N THR A 164 21.49 9.26 14.09
CA THR A 164 21.69 8.51 15.33
C THR A 164 22.39 7.18 15.08
N ASN A 165 21.99 6.41 14.07
CA ASN A 165 22.69 5.17 13.71
C ASN A 165 24.15 5.46 13.32
N MET A 166 24.38 6.45 12.46
CA MET A 166 25.73 6.88 12.10
C MET A 166 26.57 7.32 13.32
N ALA A 167 25.97 8.01 14.29
CA ALA A 167 26.65 8.43 15.51
C ALA A 167 26.99 7.23 16.43
N ILE A 168 26.10 6.24 16.52
CA ILE A 168 26.35 4.97 17.22
C ILE A 168 27.50 4.21 16.55
N ALA A 169 27.54 4.21 15.21
CA ALA A 169 28.61 3.64 14.41
C ALA A 169 29.94 4.40 14.49
N GLY A 170 29.97 5.60 15.10
CA GLY A 170 31.17 6.43 15.22
C GLY A 170 31.53 7.21 13.95
N LEU A 171 30.61 7.28 12.97
CA LEU A 171 30.83 7.95 11.68
C LEU A 171 30.58 9.46 11.75
N VAL A 172 29.78 9.91 12.71
CA VAL A 172 29.47 11.34 12.92
C VAL A 172 29.46 11.71 14.40
N ASP A 173 29.73 12.98 14.71
CA ASP A 173 29.59 13.52 16.06
C ASP A 173 28.10 13.66 16.43
N TRP A 174 27.74 13.25 17.65
CA TRP A 174 26.41 13.42 18.23
C TRP A 174 25.89 14.87 18.21
N LYS A 175 26.74 15.88 18.04
CA LYS A 175 26.35 17.28 17.77
C LYS A 175 25.45 17.44 16.54
N LEU A 176 25.61 16.58 15.53
CA LEU A 176 24.80 16.61 14.31
C LEU A 176 23.39 16.03 14.51
N VAL A 177 23.24 15.15 15.50
CA VAL A 177 21.95 14.56 15.86
C VAL A 177 21.11 15.62 16.61
N SER A 178 19.93 15.94 16.07
CA SER A 178 19.00 16.87 16.73
C SER A 178 18.44 16.27 18.02
N ALA A 179 18.31 17.09 19.07
CA ALA A 179 17.62 16.66 20.29
C ALA A 179 16.12 16.46 20.04
N LEU A 180 15.57 15.34 20.51
CA LEU A 180 14.14 15.04 20.49
C LEU A 180 13.53 15.21 21.90
N PRO A 181 12.33 15.77 22.03
CA PRO A 181 11.69 16.02 23.32
C PRO A 181 11.06 14.75 23.90
N PHE A 182 11.89 13.77 24.29
CA PHE A 182 11.41 12.48 24.80
C PHE A 182 10.53 12.60 26.05
N GLU A 183 10.78 13.62 26.87
CA GLU A 183 9.99 13.94 28.06
C GLU A 183 8.51 14.16 27.76
N ALA A 184 8.16 14.56 26.53
CA ALA A 184 6.78 14.78 26.14
C ALA A 184 5.96 13.48 26.05
N ALA A 185 6.62 12.32 25.97
CA ALA A 185 5.94 11.01 25.99
C ALA A 185 5.29 10.68 27.34
N VAL A 186 5.58 11.45 28.41
CA VAL A 186 4.91 11.26 29.72
C VAL A 186 3.47 11.76 29.71
N PHE A 187 3.12 12.67 28.80
CA PHE A 187 1.76 13.21 28.74
C PHE A 187 0.76 12.16 28.24
N PRO A 188 -0.52 12.22 28.66
CA PRO A 188 -1.54 11.32 28.14
C PRO A 188 -1.67 11.42 26.62
N GLN A 189 -1.95 10.29 25.94
CA GLN A 189 -2.13 10.26 24.48
C GLN A 189 -3.20 11.25 23.98
N SER A 190 -4.27 11.45 24.75
CA SER A 190 -5.33 12.42 24.46
C SER A 190 -4.82 13.87 24.43
N TRP A 191 -3.66 14.13 25.02
CA TRP A 191 -3.02 15.44 25.07
C TRP A 191 -2.03 15.68 23.94
N TYR A 192 -1.56 14.63 23.24
CA TYR A 192 -0.59 14.77 22.14
C TYR A 192 -1.09 15.69 21.03
N ARG A 193 -2.41 15.68 20.76
CA ARG A 193 -3.06 16.60 19.80
C ARG A 193 -2.94 18.08 20.19
N PHE A 194 -2.80 18.40 21.48
CA PHE A 194 -2.67 19.77 21.98
C PHE A 194 -1.21 20.23 22.05
N LEU A 195 -0.27 19.30 22.20
CA LEU A 195 1.15 19.58 22.36
C LEU A 195 1.86 19.95 21.04
N ARG A 196 1.16 19.93 19.89
CA ARG A 196 1.73 20.16 18.54
C ARG A 196 3.09 19.48 18.36
N MET A 197 3.18 18.24 18.85
CA MET A 197 4.42 17.48 18.82
C MET A 197 4.92 17.39 17.38
N PRO A 198 6.23 17.60 17.12
CA PRO A 198 6.80 17.50 15.79
C PRO A 198 6.89 16.05 15.29
N VAL A 199 6.35 15.09 16.05
CA VAL A 199 6.29 13.67 15.74
C VAL A 199 4.88 13.14 15.99
N VAL A 200 4.46 12.21 15.14
CA VAL A 200 3.15 11.54 15.22
C VAL A 200 3.17 10.50 16.35
N SER A 201 2.01 10.06 16.84
CA SER A 201 1.86 9.07 17.90
C SER A 201 2.64 7.77 17.68
N TYR A 202 2.89 7.36 16.44
CA TYR A 202 3.66 6.15 16.15
C TYR A 202 5.17 6.31 16.29
N ALA A 203 5.70 7.53 16.19
CA ALA A 203 7.12 7.80 16.30
C ALA A 203 7.57 7.93 17.76
N ILE A 204 6.66 7.75 18.73
CA ILE A 204 6.95 7.83 20.16
C ILE A 204 8.07 6.85 20.58
N PRO A 205 8.10 5.57 20.15
CA PRO A 205 9.18 4.67 20.52
C PRO A 205 10.55 5.19 20.11
N ALA A 206 10.68 5.61 18.84
CA ALA A 206 11.88 6.23 18.31
C ALA A 206 12.22 7.54 19.04
N LEU A 207 11.24 8.43 19.26
CA LEU A 207 11.41 9.67 20.00
C LEU A 207 11.95 9.42 21.40
N VAL A 208 11.44 8.41 22.10
CA VAL A 208 11.90 8.04 23.45
C VAL A 208 13.31 7.48 23.40
N ALA A 209 13.54 6.43 22.61
CA ALA A 209 14.81 5.72 22.59
C ALA A 209 15.95 6.60 22.04
N ILE A 210 15.76 7.22 20.87
CA ILE A 210 16.74 8.11 20.24
C ILE A 210 16.91 9.39 21.05
N GLY A 211 15.81 9.98 21.54
CA GLY A 211 15.85 11.20 22.33
C GLY A 211 16.66 11.03 23.62
N GLN A 212 16.54 9.87 24.27
CA GLN A 212 17.35 9.52 25.43
C GLN A 212 18.80 9.20 25.04
N ALA A 213 19.05 8.44 23.97
CA ALA A 213 20.40 8.20 23.47
C ALA A 213 21.16 9.52 23.21
N ARG A 214 20.49 10.46 22.54
CA ARG A 214 21.03 11.80 22.31
C ARG A 214 21.26 12.62 23.58
N HIS A 215 20.48 12.41 24.64
CA HIS A 215 20.63 13.07 25.94
C HIS A 215 21.83 12.54 26.76
N PHE A 216 22.12 11.25 26.62
CA PHE A 216 23.23 10.60 27.31
C PHE A 216 24.56 10.75 26.56
N LEU A 217 24.55 10.56 25.24
CA LEU A 217 25.77 10.44 24.42
C LEU A 217 26.16 11.74 23.70
N GLY A 218 25.22 12.68 23.54
CA GLY A 218 25.49 13.94 22.87
C GLY A 218 25.76 15.13 23.80
N PRO A 219 25.94 16.33 23.22
CA PRO A 219 26.07 17.58 23.95
C PRO A 219 25.05 17.75 25.07
N ARG A 220 25.53 18.19 26.24
CA ARG A 220 24.71 18.42 27.44
C ARG A 220 23.83 19.65 27.25
N SER A 221 22.53 19.49 27.51
CA SER A 221 21.58 20.60 27.62
C SER A 221 21.85 21.44 28.88
N TRP A 222 21.32 22.67 28.89
CA TRP A 222 21.32 23.55 30.06
C TRP A 222 20.74 22.85 31.31
N PHE A 223 21.32 23.13 32.49
CA PHE A 223 21.19 22.30 33.70
C PHE A 223 19.74 21.98 34.12
N PRO A 224 18.81 22.95 34.22
CA PRO A 224 17.42 22.67 34.59
C PRO A 224 16.69 21.76 33.60
N ILE A 225 16.90 21.97 32.29
CA ILE A 225 16.33 21.11 31.25
C ILE A 225 16.92 19.70 31.37
N ARG A 226 18.24 19.60 31.60
CA ARG A 226 18.90 18.31 31.79
C ARG A 226 18.35 17.56 33.00
N ALA A 227 18.13 18.24 34.12
CA ALA A 227 17.56 17.64 35.33
C ALA A 227 16.12 17.12 35.09
N MET A 228 15.27 17.92 34.45
CA MET A 228 13.91 17.53 34.07
C MET A 228 13.91 16.30 33.14
N ARG A 229 14.77 16.31 32.11
CA ARG A 229 14.91 15.19 31.16
C ARG A 229 15.38 13.93 31.85
N SER A 230 16.41 14.03 32.70
CA SER A 230 16.88 12.89 33.50
C SER A 230 15.80 12.33 34.44
N ALA A 231 15.00 13.19 35.08
CA ALA A 231 13.88 12.77 35.91
C ALA A 231 12.72 12.11 35.13
N SER A 232 12.67 12.31 33.81
CA SER A 232 11.63 11.76 32.94
C SER A 232 12.01 10.39 32.36
N VAL A 233 13.29 10.01 32.38
CA VAL A 233 13.82 8.79 31.73
C VAL A 233 13.00 7.54 32.11
N SER A 234 12.90 7.21 33.40
CA SER A 234 12.19 6.00 33.86
C SER A 234 10.70 6.02 33.47
N ARG A 235 10.04 7.18 33.53
CA ARG A 235 8.62 7.31 33.14
C ARG A 235 8.43 7.08 31.65
N THR A 236 9.31 7.65 30.83
CA THR A 236 9.27 7.48 29.38
C THR A 236 9.65 6.06 28.95
N MET A 237 10.53 5.37 29.69
CA MET A 237 10.79 3.93 29.50
C MET A 237 9.56 3.08 29.79
N ALA A 238 8.81 3.38 30.87
CA ALA A 238 7.56 2.69 31.17
C ALA A 238 6.46 2.95 30.11
N VAL A 239 6.53 4.07 29.38
CA VAL A 239 5.65 4.31 28.22
C VAL A 239 6.11 3.46 27.04
N LEU A 240 7.41 3.43 26.75
CA LEU A 240 8.00 2.64 25.69
C LEU A 240 7.67 1.13 25.84
N GLU A 241 7.78 0.58 27.05
CA GLU A 241 7.44 -0.81 27.36
C GLU A 241 5.95 -1.11 27.19
N ARG A 242 5.07 -0.25 27.72
CA ARG A 242 3.61 -0.41 27.58
C ARG A 242 3.13 -0.36 26.12
N MET A 243 3.88 0.35 25.27
CA MET A 243 3.57 0.49 23.85
C MET A 243 4.08 -0.69 23.03
N GLN A 244 4.96 -1.53 23.58
CA GLN A 244 5.52 -2.67 22.85
C GLN A 244 4.46 -3.77 22.71
N PRO A 245 4.13 -4.17 21.47
CA PRO A 245 3.27 -5.32 21.19
C PRO A 245 3.85 -6.65 21.68
N GLU A 246 3.01 -7.69 21.69
CA GLU A 246 3.39 -9.04 22.10
C GLU A 246 4.42 -9.66 21.15
N SER A 247 4.36 -9.33 19.85
CA SER A 247 5.37 -9.70 18.85
C SER A 247 6.77 -9.22 19.24
N GLY A 248 6.86 -8.11 19.99
CA GLY A 248 8.10 -7.51 20.48
C GLY A 248 8.64 -6.39 19.59
N GLY A 249 8.19 -6.29 18.34
CA GLY A 249 8.50 -5.20 17.42
C GLY A 249 7.50 -4.06 17.53
N TYR A 250 7.89 -2.84 17.17
CA TYR A 250 6.97 -1.71 17.08
C TYR A 250 6.41 -1.60 15.66
N LEU A 251 5.08 -1.56 15.54
CA LEU A 251 4.37 -1.53 14.26
C LEU A 251 4.73 -2.69 13.33
N GLU A 252 5.15 -3.84 13.87
CA GLU A 252 5.69 -4.94 13.05
C GLU A 252 6.84 -4.52 12.11
N ALA A 253 7.46 -3.35 12.35
CA ALA A 253 8.41 -2.73 11.45
C ALA A 253 9.85 -2.96 11.91
N THR A 254 10.66 -3.59 11.05
CA THR A 254 12.09 -3.82 11.30
C THR A 254 12.85 -2.52 11.57
N PRO A 255 12.71 -1.44 10.75
CA PRO A 255 13.52 -0.24 10.95
C PRO A 255 13.24 0.46 12.28
N LEU A 256 11.96 0.62 12.63
CA LEU A 256 11.56 1.30 13.87
C LEU A 256 12.07 0.54 15.09
N THR A 257 11.87 -0.79 15.11
CA THR A 257 12.33 -1.67 16.17
C THR A 257 13.85 -1.64 16.32
N SER A 258 14.56 -1.66 15.19
CA SER A 258 16.02 -1.57 15.15
C SER A 258 16.54 -0.25 15.72
N PHE A 259 15.93 0.89 15.37
CA PHE A 259 16.33 2.19 15.92
C PHE A 259 16.14 2.28 17.44
N VAL A 260 15.07 1.65 17.96
CA VAL A 260 14.85 1.56 19.40
C VAL A 260 15.93 0.69 20.05
N LEU A 261 16.15 -0.52 19.54
CA LEU A 261 17.12 -1.47 20.08
C LEU A 261 18.54 -0.89 20.10
N MET A 262 19.02 -0.36 18.96
CA MET A 262 20.38 0.20 18.88
C MET A 262 20.59 1.37 19.84
N SER A 263 19.55 2.20 20.05
CA SER A 263 19.61 3.35 20.95
C SER A 263 19.65 2.92 22.43
N LEU A 264 18.91 1.88 22.79
CA LEU A 264 18.96 1.30 24.14
C LEU A 264 20.32 0.61 24.37
N ALA A 265 20.78 -0.20 23.41
CA ALA A 265 22.09 -0.86 23.47
C ALA A 265 23.24 0.15 23.63
N ALA A 266 23.29 1.20 22.79
CA ALA A 266 24.33 2.23 22.84
C ALA A 266 24.37 3.03 24.16
N THR A 267 23.30 2.96 24.96
CA THR A 267 23.24 3.59 26.29
C THR A 267 23.39 2.59 27.43
N GLY A 268 23.87 1.37 27.16
CA GLY A 268 24.10 0.33 28.14
C GLY A 268 22.81 -0.30 28.68
N ARG A 269 21.75 -0.33 27.88
CA ARG A 269 20.41 -0.84 28.25
C ARG A 269 19.92 -1.95 27.31
N GLY A 270 20.86 -2.75 26.79
CA GLY A 270 20.56 -3.90 25.93
C GLY A 270 19.88 -5.07 26.65
N ASP A 271 19.95 -5.08 27.98
CA ASP A 271 19.32 -6.06 28.89
C ASP A 271 17.91 -5.66 29.34
N HIS A 272 17.45 -4.45 29.00
CA HIS A 272 16.11 -3.99 29.34
C HIS A 272 15.05 -4.87 28.63
N PRO A 273 13.89 -5.20 29.25
CA PRO A 273 12.85 -6.04 28.64
C PRO A 273 12.47 -5.60 27.22
N VAL A 274 12.31 -4.29 27.00
CA VAL A 274 12.09 -3.71 25.66
C VAL A 274 13.16 -4.12 24.64
N ALA A 275 14.44 -4.05 25.02
CA ALA A 275 15.54 -4.40 24.13
C ALA A 275 15.57 -5.91 23.85
N LEU A 276 15.31 -6.75 24.86
CA LEU A 276 15.23 -8.21 24.69
C LEU A 276 14.10 -8.62 23.75
N ASN A 277 12.90 -8.02 23.91
CA ASN A 277 11.76 -8.27 23.04
C ASN A 277 11.99 -7.77 21.60
N ALA A 278 12.65 -6.61 21.46
CA ALA A 278 13.01 -6.06 20.14
C ALA A 278 14.03 -6.98 19.44
N LEU A 279 15.00 -7.52 20.19
CA LEU A 279 15.98 -8.46 19.68
C LEU A 279 15.33 -9.78 19.26
N ARG A 280 14.38 -10.31 20.06
CA ARG A 280 13.57 -11.48 19.70
C ARG A 280 12.79 -11.23 18.40
N PHE A 281 12.12 -10.07 18.28
CA PHE A 281 11.41 -9.71 17.05
C PHE A 281 12.34 -9.71 15.82
N LEU A 282 13.56 -9.17 15.93
CA LEU A 282 14.52 -9.21 14.81
C LEU A 282 14.98 -10.64 14.50
N GLN A 283 15.11 -11.50 15.50
CA GLN A 283 15.42 -12.91 15.29
C GLN A 283 14.29 -13.64 14.54
N ASP A 284 13.04 -13.35 14.91
CA ASP A 284 11.86 -14.04 14.36
C ASP A 284 11.48 -13.52 12.94
N SER A 285 11.88 -12.29 12.59
CA SER A 285 11.52 -11.63 11.32
C SER A 285 12.57 -11.73 10.21
N VAL A 286 13.71 -12.38 10.46
CA VAL A 286 14.77 -12.54 9.46
C VAL A 286 14.36 -13.54 8.37
N ALA A 287 14.59 -13.18 7.11
CA ALA A 287 14.33 -14.06 5.97
C ALA A 287 15.41 -15.14 5.81
N GLU A 288 15.13 -16.15 4.99
CA GLU A 288 16.05 -17.27 4.71
C GLU A 288 17.35 -16.83 4.02
N ASP A 289 17.33 -15.73 3.27
CA ASP A 289 18.52 -15.15 2.63
C ASP A 289 19.36 -14.27 3.57
N GLY A 290 18.87 -14.03 4.80
CA GLY A 290 19.52 -13.17 5.78
C GLY A 290 19.13 -11.70 5.68
N SER A 291 18.20 -11.35 4.81
CA SER A 291 17.61 -10.02 4.75
C SER A 291 16.51 -9.85 5.79
N TRP A 292 16.13 -8.59 6.03
CA TRP A 292 14.89 -8.26 6.73
C TRP A 292 13.96 -7.50 5.81
N PRO A 293 12.65 -7.83 5.80
CA PRO A 293 11.65 -7.00 5.18
C PRO A 293 11.37 -5.73 6.00
N ILE A 294 10.69 -4.76 5.40
CA ILE A 294 10.32 -3.50 6.06
C ILE A 294 9.28 -3.68 7.17
N ASP A 295 8.38 -4.64 6.98
CA ASP A 295 7.33 -5.06 7.90
C ASP A 295 7.26 -6.60 7.85
N THR A 296 6.69 -7.24 8.86
CA THR A 296 6.62 -8.71 8.97
C THR A 296 5.83 -9.31 7.81
N ASN A 297 4.60 -8.83 7.57
CA ASN A 297 3.75 -9.24 6.45
C ASN A 297 2.57 -8.27 6.26
N LEU A 298 1.73 -8.50 5.24
CA LEU A 298 0.52 -7.72 4.94
C LEU A 298 -0.73 -8.63 4.90
N ALA A 299 -0.84 -9.61 5.80
CA ALA A 299 -1.82 -10.70 5.69
C ALA A 299 -3.28 -10.23 5.55
N THR A 300 -3.72 -9.27 6.35
CA THR A 300 -5.11 -8.75 6.32
C THR A 300 -5.37 -7.97 5.04
N TRP A 301 -4.39 -7.18 4.61
CA TRP A 301 -4.44 -6.39 3.37
C TRP A 301 -4.56 -7.30 2.15
N VAL A 302 -3.60 -8.23 2.00
CA VAL A 302 -3.51 -9.15 0.87
C VAL A 302 -4.73 -10.06 0.83
N THR A 303 -5.20 -10.55 1.99
CA THR A 303 -6.42 -11.36 2.05
C THR A 303 -7.65 -10.58 1.57
N SER A 304 -7.81 -9.32 2.00
CA SER A 304 -8.94 -8.48 1.55
C SER A 304 -8.91 -8.25 0.04
N LEU A 305 -7.72 -8.01 -0.52
CA LEU A 305 -7.54 -7.83 -1.96
C LEU A 305 -7.77 -9.13 -2.74
N SER A 306 -7.29 -10.28 -2.26
CA SER A 306 -7.49 -11.59 -2.88
C SER A 306 -8.97 -11.95 -2.93
N VAL A 307 -9.71 -11.74 -1.84
CA VAL A 307 -11.16 -11.95 -1.80
C VAL A 307 -11.87 -11.05 -2.82
N HIS A 308 -11.49 -9.78 -2.90
CA HIS A 308 -12.05 -8.88 -3.91
C HIS A 308 -11.74 -9.35 -5.34
N ALA A 309 -10.49 -9.71 -5.63
CA ALA A 309 -10.07 -10.15 -6.95
C ALA A 309 -10.80 -11.42 -7.39
N LEU A 310 -10.96 -12.40 -6.49
CA LEU A 310 -11.69 -13.63 -6.78
C LEU A 310 -13.19 -13.36 -6.99
N ALA A 311 -13.79 -12.44 -6.22
CA ALA A 311 -15.16 -12.02 -6.45
C ALA A 311 -15.37 -11.25 -7.75
N CYS A 312 -14.28 -10.76 -8.39
CA CYS A 312 -14.36 -10.07 -9.67
C CYS A 312 -14.67 -10.99 -10.86
N ASP A 313 -14.65 -12.32 -10.67
CA ASP A 313 -14.99 -13.27 -11.73
C ASP A 313 -16.51 -13.29 -12.00
N PRO A 314 -16.97 -13.09 -13.26
CA PRO A 314 -18.36 -13.28 -13.64
C PRO A 314 -18.93 -14.68 -13.35
N LEU A 315 -18.06 -15.70 -13.27
CA LEU A 315 -18.38 -17.10 -13.00
C LEU A 315 -17.98 -17.51 -11.58
N ASP A 316 -17.84 -16.57 -10.65
CA ASP A 316 -17.47 -16.88 -9.27
C ASP A 316 -18.47 -17.86 -8.63
N ASP A 317 -17.97 -19.02 -8.22
CA ASP A 317 -18.72 -20.12 -7.63
C ASP A 317 -18.51 -20.21 -6.11
N GLY A 318 -17.73 -19.29 -5.54
CA GLY A 318 -17.43 -19.27 -4.10
C GLY A 318 -16.48 -20.38 -3.66
N SER A 319 -15.81 -21.08 -4.58
CA SER A 319 -14.83 -22.13 -4.25
C SER A 319 -13.62 -21.62 -3.44
N TRP A 320 -13.41 -20.31 -3.43
CA TRP A 320 -12.42 -19.66 -2.59
C TRP A 320 -12.88 -19.46 -1.14
N PHE A 321 -14.19 -19.44 -0.87
CA PHE A 321 -14.73 -19.16 0.45
C PHE A 321 -14.60 -20.36 1.39
N SER A 322 -14.31 -20.06 2.66
CA SER A 322 -14.39 -21.02 3.75
C SER A 322 -14.84 -20.33 5.04
N GLN A 323 -15.37 -21.12 5.98
CA GLN A 323 -15.72 -20.60 7.31
C GLN A 323 -14.47 -20.23 8.14
N SER A 324 -13.33 -20.89 7.89
CA SER A 324 -12.06 -20.57 8.56
C SER A 324 -11.55 -19.20 8.13
N LEU A 325 -11.58 -18.90 6.83
CA LEU A 325 -11.23 -17.59 6.27
C LEU A 325 -12.10 -16.48 6.86
N LEU A 326 -13.42 -16.69 6.89
CA LEU A 326 -14.37 -15.73 7.48
C LEU A 326 -14.04 -15.47 8.95
N ARG A 327 -13.81 -16.53 9.73
CA ARG A 327 -13.51 -16.42 11.15
C ARG A 327 -12.20 -15.68 11.38
N TRP A 328 -11.14 -16.04 10.67
CA TRP A 328 -9.84 -15.39 10.76
C TRP A 328 -9.97 -13.88 10.48
N HIS A 329 -10.67 -13.52 9.40
CA HIS A 329 -10.86 -12.12 9.00
C HIS A 329 -11.68 -11.31 10.02
N LEU A 330 -12.66 -11.94 10.69
CA LEU A 330 -13.44 -11.33 11.79
C LEU A 330 -12.63 -11.20 13.08
N ASP A 331 -11.66 -12.08 13.31
CA ASP A 331 -10.78 -12.06 14.48
C ASP A 331 -9.66 -11.02 14.34
N CYS A 332 -9.28 -10.65 13.11
CA CYS A 332 -8.38 -9.52 12.83
C CYS A 332 -8.96 -8.14 13.21
N GLN A 333 -10.28 -8.04 13.47
CA GLN A 333 -10.89 -6.76 13.84
C GLN A 333 -10.44 -6.32 15.25
N HIS A 334 -9.91 -5.11 15.38
CA HIS A 334 -9.54 -4.58 16.69
C HIS A 334 -10.78 -4.28 17.55
N ARG A 335 -10.97 -5.06 18.63
CA ARG A 335 -12.13 -4.92 19.54
C ARG A 335 -11.86 -4.10 20.80
N VAL A 336 -10.61 -3.70 21.02
CA VAL A 336 -10.20 -2.87 22.17
C VAL A 336 -9.50 -1.60 21.70
N ARG A 337 -9.41 -0.61 22.58
CA ARG A 337 -8.66 0.62 22.31
C ARG A 337 -7.18 0.27 22.09
N HIS A 338 -6.63 0.67 20.94
CA HIS A 338 -5.28 0.26 20.56
C HIS A 338 -4.22 0.83 21.53
N PRO A 339 -3.32 0.02 22.11
CA PRO A 339 -2.35 0.48 23.11
C PRO A 339 -1.37 1.50 22.54
N PHE A 340 -0.92 1.29 21.30
CA PHE A 340 0.06 2.12 20.62
C PHE A 340 -0.49 3.50 20.19
N THR A 341 -1.54 3.55 19.37
CA THR A 341 -2.10 4.82 18.86
C THR A 341 -3.22 5.40 19.71
N GLY A 342 -3.83 4.60 20.58
CA GLY A 342 -5.03 5.00 21.30
C GLY A 342 -6.29 5.03 20.44
N ALA A 343 -6.25 4.47 19.22
CA ALA A 343 -7.37 4.40 18.30
C ALA A 343 -8.58 3.67 18.92
N SER A 344 -9.79 4.14 18.59
CA SER A 344 -11.03 3.48 18.97
C SER A 344 -11.09 2.06 18.40
N PRO A 345 -11.79 1.11 19.06
CA PRO A 345 -12.04 -0.20 18.47
C PRO A 345 -12.95 -0.11 17.24
N GLY A 346 -12.81 -1.08 16.33
CA GLY A 346 -13.68 -1.28 15.18
C GLY A 346 -12.98 -1.38 13.83
N GLY A 347 -11.75 -0.88 13.70
CA GLY A 347 -10.96 -0.97 12.48
C GLY A 347 -10.15 -2.27 12.38
N TRP A 348 -9.55 -2.47 11.20
CA TRP A 348 -8.56 -3.51 10.88
C TRP A 348 -7.24 -2.83 10.54
N GLY A 349 -6.13 -3.47 10.91
CA GLY A 349 -4.80 -3.14 10.40
C GLY A 349 -4.36 -4.13 9.32
N TRP A 350 -3.18 -3.89 8.75
CA TRP A 350 -2.63 -4.64 7.61
C TRP A 350 -2.27 -6.10 7.87
N THR A 351 -2.19 -6.54 9.13
CA THR A 351 -1.85 -7.91 9.53
C THR A 351 -2.64 -8.32 10.78
N ASP A 352 -2.69 -9.61 11.08
CA ASP A 352 -3.31 -10.20 12.28
C ASP A 352 -2.42 -10.06 13.53
N LEU A 353 -1.15 -9.67 13.35
CA LEU A 353 -0.19 -9.53 14.43
C LEU A 353 -0.48 -8.36 15.38
N SER A 354 -0.07 -8.53 16.64
CA SER A 354 -0.38 -7.59 17.73
C SER A 354 0.12 -6.15 17.55
N GLY A 355 1.13 -5.93 16.69
CA GLY A 355 1.67 -4.61 16.38
C GLY A 355 0.93 -3.85 15.28
N ALA A 356 0.04 -4.52 14.54
CA ALA A 356 -0.79 -3.89 13.52
C ALA A 356 -1.70 -2.83 14.13
N VAL A 357 -1.83 -1.69 13.46
CA VAL A 357 -2.67 -0.58 13.91
C VAL A 357 -3.86 -0.45 12.97
N PRO A 358 -5.09 -0.25 13.47
CA PRO A 358 -6.23 -0.03 12.60
C PRO A 358 -6.07 1.24 11.77
N ASP A 359 -6.32 1.15 10.47
CA ASP A 359 -6.10 2.23 9.51
C ASP A 359 -7.20 2.36 8.45
N GLY A 360 -7.17 3.49 7.76
CA GLY A 360 -8.12 3.92 6.74
C GLY A 360 -7.90 3.30 5.36
N ASP A 361 -6.93 2.40 5.19
CA ASP A 361 -6.71 1.64 3.96
C ASP A 361 -7.24 0.21 4.11
N ASP A 362 -6.85 -0.48 5.18
CA ASP A 362 -7.23 -1.85 5.50
C ASP A 362 -8.68 -1.99 5.97
N THR A 363 -9.17 -1.04 6.78
CA THR A 363 -10.55 -1.10 7.29
C THR A 363 -11.59 -1.09 6.14
N PRO A 364 -11.50 -0.21 5.13
CA PRO A 364 -12.36 -0.29 3.96
C PRO A 364 -12.26 -1.61 3.20
N GLY A 365 -11.05 -2.12 2.97
CA GLY A 365 -10.81 -3.40 2.30
C GLY A 365 -11.48 -4.56 3.04
N ALA A 366 -11.31 -4.61 4.36
CA ALA A 366 -11.89 -5.63 5.21
C ALA A 366 -13.44 -5.60 5.20
N ILE A 367 -14.05 -4.40 5.22
CA ILE A 367 -15.50 -4.24 5.11
C ILE A 367 -16.02 -4.80 3.79
N LEU A 368 -15.35 -4.48 2.67
CA LEU A 368 -15.75 -4.94 1.34
C LEU A 368 -15.59 -6.46 1.22
N ALA A 369 -14.49 -7.03 1.72
CA ALA A 369 -14.28 -8.48 1.75
C ALA A 369 -15.37 -9.21 2.55
N LEU A 370 -15.77 -8.68 3.72
CA LEU A 370 -16.87 -9.24 4.52
C LEU A 370 -18.22 -9.23 3.78
N ARG A 371 -18.50 -8.18 2.98
CA ARG A 371 -19.74 -8.14 2.16
C ARG A 371 -19.76 -9.22 1.10
N VAL A 372 -18.63 -9.47 0.46
CA VAL A 372 -18.48 -10.54 -0.52
C VAL A 372 -18.65 -11.90 0.17
N MET A 373 -17.91 -12.14 1.25
CA MET A 373 -17.98 -13.40 2.02
C MET A 373 -19.40 -13.69 2.54
N LYS A 374 -20.16 -12.65 2.90
CA LYS A 374 -21.55 -12.80 3.39
C LYS A 374 -22.43 -13.59 2.42
N ARG A 375 -22.23 -13.43 1.10
CA ARG A 375 -23.00 -14.10 0.03
C ARG A 375 -22.83 -15.62 0.06
N TRP A 376 -21.67 -16.09 0.51
CA TRP A 376 -21.29 -17.50 0.59
C TRP A 376 -21.45 -18.08 2.00
N SER A 377 -21.58 -17.22 3.01
CA SER A 377 -21.74 -17.63 4.41
C SER A 377 -23.16 -18.05 4.77
N ASP A 378 -23.27 -19.03 5.68
CA ASP A 378 -24.53 -19.42 6.31
C ASP A 378 -25.19 -18.24 7.05
N THR A 379 -26.53 -18.22 7.07
CA THR A 379 -27.34 -17.19 7.75
C THR A 379 -26.98 -17.01 9.23
N SER A 380 -26.45 -18.03 9.89
CA SER A 380 -25.97 -17.96 11.28
C SER A 380 -24.84 -16.95 11.49
N HIS A 381 -24.02 -16.68 10.47
CA HIS A 381 -22.89 -15.75 10.55
C HIS A 381 -23.26 -14.32 10.11
N HIS A 382 -24.41 -14.12 9.45
CA HIS A 382 -24.80 -12.83 8.90
C HIS A 382 -24.86 -11.72 9.96
N ALA A 383 -25.39 -12.02 11.14
CA ALA A 383 -25.46 -11.05 12.24
C ALA A 383 -24.06 -10.64 12.76
N GLN A 384 -23.12 -11.58 12.79
CA GLN A 384 -21.74 -11.31 13.19
C GLN A 384 -21.04 -10.43 12.15
N ILE A 385 -21.21 -10.76 10.87
CA ILE A 385 -20.69 -9.98 9.73
C ILE A 385 -21.25 -8.54 9.76
N ASP A 386 -22.56 -8.40 9.90
CA ASP A 386 -23.22 -7.09 9.92
C ASP A 386 -22.76 -6.23 11.10
N SER A 387 -22.56 -6.85 12.28
CA SER A 387 -22.00 -6.17 13.44
C SER A 387 -20.58 -5.69 13.19
N ALA A 388 -19.72 -6.52 12.60
CA ALA A 388 -18.33 -6.18 12.28
C ALA A 388 -18.27 -5.02 11.26
N ILE A 389 -19.05 -5.09 10.18
CA ILE A 389 -19.18 -4.02 9.17
C ILE A 389 -19.66 -2.72 9.81
N ALA A 390 -20.67 -2.78 10.69
CA ALA A 390 -21.20 -1.60 11.35
C ALA A 390 -20.16 -0.96 12.31
N MET A 391 -19.34 -1.77 12.99
CA MET A 391 -18.23 -1.28 13.82
C MET A 391 -17.15 -0.59 12.98
N GLY A 392 -16.71 -1.22 11.88
CA GLY A 392 -15.73 -0.61 10.96
C GLY A 392 -16.22 0.68 10.33
N SER A 393 -17.48 0.69 9.89
CA SER A 393 -18.11 1.88 9.31
C SER A 393 -18.17 3.04 10.30
N ARG A 394 -18.52 2.77 11.57
CA ARG A 394 -18.47 3.79 12.64
C ARG A 394 -17.06 4.26 12.95
N TRP A 395 -16.08 3.37 12.88
CA TRP A 395 -14.67 3.72 13.07
C TRP A 395 -14.19 4.67 11.96
N LEU A 396 -14.50 4.37 10.69
CA LEU A 396 -14.20 5.27 9.55
C LEU A 396 -14.85 6.64 9.72
N LEU A 397 -16.10 6.71 10.19
CA LEU A 397 -16.76 8.00 10.45
C LEU A 397 -16.02 8.86 11.48
N GLN A 398 -15.43 8.24 12.50
CA GLN A 398 -14.66 8.96 13.52
C GLN A 398 -13.31 9.43 12.99
N LEU A 399 -12.75 8.71 12.01
CA LEU A 399 -11.46 9.00 11.39
C LEU A 399 -11.51 10.22 10.44
N GLN A 400 -12.65 10.47 9.78
CA GLN A 400 -12.79 11.54 8.78
C GLN A 400 -12.32 12.91 9.30
N ASN A 401 -11.49 13.58 8.50
CA ASN A 401 -10.98 14.92 8.80
C ASN A 401 -12.01 16.02 8.52
N GLY A 402 -11.74 17.22 9.05
CA GLY A 402 -12.62 18.38 8.87
C GLY A 402 -12.74 18.87 7.41
N ASP A 403 -11.74 18.58 6.57
CA ASP A 403 -11.73 18.90 5.13
C ASP A 403 -12.60 17.95 4.28
N GLY A 404 -13.13 16.90 4.90
CA GLY A 404 -13.98 15.89 4.27
C GLY A 404 -13.25 14.64 3.78
N GLY A 405 -11.92 14.65 3.74
CA GLY A 405 -11.15 13.47 3.34
C GLY A 405 -10.84 12.54 4.53
N TRP A 406 -10.28 11.37 4.21
CA TRP A 406 -9.86 10.36 5.18
C TRP A 406 -8.33 10.24 5.25
N PRO A 407 -7.74 10.29 6.46
CA PRO A 407 -6.34 9.98 6.70
C PRO A 407 -6.12 8.47 6.93
N THR A 408 -4.86 8.06 7.10
CA THR A 408 -4.49 6.66 7.37
C THR A 408 -4.83 6.23 8.79
N PHE A 409 -4.16 6.79 9.81
CA PHE A 409 -4.20 6.20 11.16
C PHE A 409 -5.01 6.99 12.17
N CYS A 410 -5.01 8.31 12.04
CA CYS A 410 -5.68 9.16 13.01
C CYS A 410 -6.23 10.44 12.40
N ARG A 411 -7.35 10.88 12.98
CA ARG A 411 -7.92 12.19 12.70
C ARG A 411 -6.97 13.28 13.19
N GLY A 412 -6.65 14.23 12.32
CA GLY A 412 -5.69 15.27 12.63
C GLY A 412 -5.96 16.60 11.94
N TRP A 413 -4.91 17.42 11.85
CA TRP A 413 -4.97 18.76 11.26
C TRP A 413 -4.47 18.78 9.81
N GLY A 414 -4.14 17.60 9.27
CA GLY A 414 -3.72 17.37 7.91
C GLY A 414 -2.35 17.94 7.55
N LYS A 415 -1.42 17.97 8.51
CA LYS A 415 -0.09 18.54 8.31
C LYS A 415 1.02 17.51 8.16
N LEU A 416 0.78 16.28 8.60
CA LEU A 416 1.73 15.19 8.56
C LEU A 416 1.16 14.10 7.63
N PRO A 417 2.01 13.32 6.92
CA PRO A 417 1.54 12.31 5.98
C PRO A 417 0.47 11.35 6.55
N PHE A 418 0.50 11.11 7.86
CA PHE A 418 -0.32 10.10 8.55
C PHE A 418 -1.65 10.63 9.09
N ASP A 419 -1.77 11.95 9.22
CA ASP A 419 -2.96 12.66 9.71
C ASP A 419 -3.62 13.51 8.62
N ARG A 420 -2.97 13.63 7.45
CA ARG A 420 -3.52 14.25 6.25
C ARG A 420 -4.44 13.30 5.52
N SER A 421 -5.52 13.88 5.04
CA SER A 421 -6.39 13.23 4.09
C SER A 421 -5.64 12.95 2.79
N SER A 422 -5.95 11.85 2.13
CA SER A 422 -5.47 11.53 0.78
C SER A 422 -6.59 11.02 -0.11
N THR A 423 -6.39 11.08 -1.43
CA THR A 423 -7.44 10.78 -2.42
C THR A 423 -7.76 9.29 -2.51
N ASP A 424 -6.73 8.44 -2.46
CA ASP A 424 -6.81 6.98 -2.41
C ASP A 424 -7.62 6.50 -1.19
N LEU A 425 -7.22 6.91 0.02
CA LEU A 425 -7.91 6.54 1.26
C LEU A 425 -9.34 7.08 1.32
N THR A 426 -9.57 8.29 0.81
CA THR A 426 -10.92 8.86 0.72
C THR A 426 -11.80 8.06 -0.24
N ALA A 427 -11.26 7.62 -1.38
CA ALA A 427 -11.98 6.77 -2.32
C ALA A 427 -12.31 5.39 -1.72
N HIS A 428 -11.36 4.76 -1.02
CA HIS A 428 -11.57 3.50 -0.30
C HIS A 428 -12.68 3.63 0.76
N ALA A 429 -12.60 4.67 1.61
CA ALA A 429 -13.60 4.92 2.64
C ALA A 429 -15.00 5.15 2.05
N ILE A 430 -15.13 5.92 0.96
CA ILE A 430 -16.44 6.12 0.31
C ILE A 430 -16.99 4.81 -0.23
N ARG A 431 -16.16 4.00 -0.90
CA ARG A 431 -16.59 2.69 -1.43
C ARG A 431 -17.08 1.77 -0.31
N ALA A 432 -16.35 1.70 0.81
CA ALA A 432 -16.77 0.93 1.97
C ALA A 432 -18.05 1.48 2.64
N LEU A 433 -18.37 2.77 2.52
CA LEU A 433 -19.58 3.35 3.13
C LEU A 433 -20.81 3.36 2.20
N SER A 434 -20.64 3.18 0.89
CA SER A 434 -21.70 3.43 -0.11
C SER A 434 -22.84 2.39 -0.12
N ASP A 435 -22.63 1.15 0.35
CA ASP A 435 -23.71 0.13 0.47
C ASP A 435 -24.40 0.13 1.84
N GLN A 436 -24.39 1.25 2.55
CA GLN A 436 -24.94 1.33 3.90
C GLN A 436 -26.05 2.39 3.96
N ASN A 437 -26.91 2.29 4.99
CA ASN A 437 -28.05 3.19 5.23
C ASN A 437 -27.72 4.68 4.96
N HIS A 438 -28.74 5.48 4.63
CA HIS A 438 -28.66 6.95 4.40
C HIS A 438 -27.93 7.78 5.48
N GLN A 439 -27.61 7.18 6.63
CA GLN A 439 -26.77 7.77 7.67
C GLN A 439 -25.39 8.23 7.16
N PHE A 440 -24.84 7.61 6.11
CA PHE A 440 -23.49 7.90 5.61
C PHE A 440 -23.45 8.98 4.51
N ASP A 441 -24.62 9.42 4.01
CA ASP A 441 -24.73 10.35 2.90
C ASP A 441 -23.99 11.68 3.13
N GLY A 442 -24.06 12.21 4.36
CA GLY A 442 -23.39 13.46 4.73
C GLY A 442 -21.86 13.36 4.65
N PRO A 443 -21.25 12.42 5.38
CA PRO A 443 -19.82 12.08 5.29
C PRO A 443 -19.35 11.75 3.87
N ILE A 444 -20.10 10.94 3.12
CA ILE A 444 -19.79 10.58 1.72
C ILE A 444 -19.72 11.86 0.87
N ARG A 445 -20.76 12.70 0.88
CA ARG A 445 -20.76 13.98 0.12
C ARG A 445 -19.59 14.90 0.45
N LYS A 446 -19.10 14.88 1.70
CA LYS A 446 -17.89 15.63 2.09
C LYS A 446 -16.64 15.05 1.44
N GLY A 447 -16.52 13.72 1.41
CA GLY A 447 -15.46 13.00 0.73
C GLY A 447 -15.45 13.25 -0.78
N GLN A 448 -16.61 13.19 -1.43
CA GLN A 448 -16.73 13.49 -2.87
C GLN A 448 -16.24 14.90 -3.18
N ARG A 449 -16.70 15.91 -2.41
CA ARG A 449 -16.19 17.28 -2.53
C ARG A 449 -14.70 17.41 -2.24
N TYR A 450 -14.14 16.56 -1.39
CA TYR A 450 -12.70 16.52 -1.15
C TYR A 450 -11.98 16.02 -2.41
N LEU A 451 -12.42 14.88 -2.99
CA LEU A 451 -11.86 14.33 -4.23
C LEU A 451 -11.91 15.34 -5.38
N ASP A 452 -13.06 16.00 -5.60
CA ASP A 452 -13.22 17.01 -6.65
C ASP A 452 -12.23 18.18 -6.51
N ARG A 453 -11.94 18.60 -5.27
CA ARG A 453 -10.98 19.70 -4.99
C ARG A 453 -9.52 19.28 -5.12
N MET A 454 -9.23 18.00 -4.92
CA MET A 454 -7.86 17.47 -4.92
C MET A 454 -7.40 16.97 -6.30
N GLN A 455 -8.29 16.94 -7.30
CA GLN A 455 -7.91 16.60 -8.67
C GLN A 455 -6.93 17.63 -9.22
N GLN A 456 -5.87 17.14 -9.86
CA GLN A 456 -4.85 17.95 -10.51
C GLN A 456 -5.37 18.55 -11.83
N PRO A 457 -4.71 19.60 -12.37
CA PRO A 457 -5.14 20.24 -13.62
C PRO A 457 -5.15 19.32 -14.84
N ASP A 458 -4.32 18.27 -14.84
CA ASP A 458 -4.24 17.24 -15.89
C ASP A 458 -5.30 16.13 -15.73
N GLY A 459 -6.12 16.18 -14.68
CA GLY A 459 -7.15 15.19 -14.39
C GLY A 459 -6.72 14.10 -13.40
N ALA A 460 -5.46 14.05 -13.00
CA ALA A 460 -4.96 13.01 -12.09
C ALA A 460 -5.40 13.22 -10.64
N TRP A 461 -5.41 12.13 -9.87
CA TRP A 461 -5.38 12.17 -8.41
C TRP A 461 -4.08 11.56 -7.88
N LEU A 462 -3.52 12.16 -6.84
CA LEU A 462 -2.21 11.80 -6.31
C LEU A 462 -2.35 10.97 -5.02
N PRO A 463 -1.82 9.72 -4.98
CA PRO A 463 -1.93 8.86 -3.81
C PRO A 463 -0.93 9.25 -2.72
N LEU A 464 -1.07 8.61 -1.56
CA LEU A 464 -0.19 8.83 -0.42
C LEU A 464 0.80 7.69 -0.18
N TRP A 465 0.34 6.44 -0.33
CA TRP A 465 1.10 5.23 0.04
C TRP A 465 1.68 4.49 -1.15
N PHE A 466 1.59 5.07 -2.34
CA PHE A 466 2.03 4.44 -3.57
C PHE A 466 2.81 5.41 -4.44
N GLY A 467 3.89 4.92 -5.04
CA GLY A 467 4.86 5.71 -5.78
C GLY A 467 5.23 5.11 -7.12
N ASN A 468 5.93 5.90 -7.93
CA ASN A 468 6.63 5.43 -9.12
C ASN A 468 8.07 5.95 -9.08
N GLN A 469 9.05 5.06 -8.98
CA GLN A 469 10.45 5.44 -8.77
C GLN A 469 11.11 6.11 -9.98
N ASP A 470 10.52 5.99 -11.18
CA ASP A 470 11.01 6.67 -12.38
C ASP A 470 10.42 8.09 -12.54
N GLN A 471 9.47 8.47 -11.68
CA GLN A 471 8.98 9.84 -11.58
C GLN A 471 9.89 10.66 -10.66
N SER A 472 10.21 11.88 -11.09
CA SER A 472 11.14 12.76 -10.36
C SER A 472 10.69 13.14 -8.94
N ASP A 473 9.38 13.16 -8.69
CA ASP A 473 8.78 13.43 -7.38
C ASP A 473 8.36 12.14 -6.63
N GLU A 474 8.61 10.98 -7.23
CA GLU A 474 8.28 9.64 -6.74
C GLU A 474 6.75 9.37 -6.60
N ILE A 475 5.88 10.25 -7.12
CA ILE A 475 4.42 10.13 -6.98
C ILE A 475 3.83 9.23 -8.07
N ASN A 476 2.79 8.46 -7.74
CA ASN A 476 2.10 7.58 -8.69
C ASN A 476 0.70 8.08 -9.11
N PRO A 477 0.58 8.98 -10.10
CA PRO A 477 -0.72 9.49 -10.52
C PRO A 477 -1.61 8.41 -11.17
N VAL A 478 -1.04 7.34 -11.76
CA VAL A 478 -1.81 6.22 -12.29
C VAL A 478 -2.54 5.50 -11.17
N TYR A 479 -1.83 5.12 -10.09
CA TYR A 479 -2.43 4.46 -8.93
C TYR A 479 -3.52 5.32 -8.30
N GLY A 480 -3.21 6.58 -7.99
CA GLY A 480 -4.17 7.47 -7.32
C GLY A 480 -5.43 7.70 -8.15
N THR A 481 -5.28 7.90 -9.46
CA THR A 481 -6.41 8.06 -10.37
C THR A 481 -7.23 6.78 -10.49
N ALA A 482 -6.58 5.62 -10.61
CA ALA A 482 -7.25 4.33 -10.67
C ALA A 482 -8.14 4.07 -9.44
N LYS A 483 -7.64 4.35 -8.22
CA LYS A 483 -8.44 4.15 -7.00
C LYS A 483 -9.65 5.08 -6.91
N VAL A 484 -9.53 6.33 -7.35
CA VAL A 484 -10.67 7.26 -7.39
C VAL A 484 -11.71 6.83 -8.42
N LEU A 485 -11.29 6.47 -9.64
CA LEU A 485 -12.18 6.00 -10.69
C LEU A 485 -12.91 4.71 -10.29
N LEU A 486 -12.20 3.76 -9.70
CA LEU A 486 -12.77 2.51 -9.17
C LEU A 486 -13.92 2.78 -8.19
N SER A 487 -13.78 3.78 -7.32
CA SER A 487 -14.82 4.13 -6.34
C SER A 487 -16.08 4.76 -6.97
N GLY A 488 -15.98 5.34 -8.17
CA GLY A 488 -17.05 6.13 -8.78
C GLY A 488 -17.49 7.36 -7.95
N ALA A 489 -16.70 7.76 -6.96
CA ALA A 489 -17.14 8.71 -5.93
C ALA A 489 -17.06 10.19 -6.35
N ALA A 490 -16.19 10.55 -7.30
CA ALA A 490 -16.06 11.92 -7.77
C ALA A 490 -17.25 12.36 -8.64
N SER A 491 -17.39 13.67 -8.86
CA SER A 491 -18.41 14.20 -9.76
C SER A 491 -18.21 13.72 -11.22
N PRO A 492 -19.28 13.61 -12.04
CA PRO A 492 -19.17 13.07 -13.40
C PRO A 492 -18.14 13.76 -14.29
N GLU A 493 -18.04 15.09 -14.21
CA GLU A 493 -17.02 15.88 -14.92
C GLU A 493 -15.60 15.46 -14.51
N LYS A 494 -15.38 15.33 -13.20
CA LYS A 494 -14.08 14.96 -12.62
C LYS A 494 -13.71 13.53 -12.98
N LEU A 495 -14.66 12.59 -12.94
CA LEU A 495 -14.44 11.22 -13.39
C LEU A 495 -14.06 11.16 -14.88
N HIS A 496 -14.72 11.94 -15.74
CA HIS A 496 -14.35 12.02 -17.15
C HIS A 496 -12.91 12.54 -17.35
N LEU A 497 -12.50 13.58 -16.62
CA LEU A 497 -11.11 14.06 -16.66
C LEU A 497 -10.10 13.01 -16.18
N GLY A 498 -10.44 12.21 -15.16
CA GLY A 498 -9.59 11.11 -14.70
C GLY A 498 -9.47 9.98 -15.73
N VAL A 499 -10.56 9.65 -16.42
CA VAL A 499 -10.51 8.70 -17.56
C VAL A 499 -9.60 9.24 -18.63
N LYS A 500 -9.79 10.50 -19.04
CA LYS A 500 -8.95 11.16 -20.05
C LYS A 500 -7.47 11.11 -19.68
N PHE A 501 -7.12 11.39 -18.42
CA PHE A 501 -5.75 11.27 -17.92
C PHE A 501 -5.17 9.86 -18.17
N LEU A 502 -5.91 8.79 -17.81
CA LEU A 502 -5.44 7.42 -18.06
C LEU A 502 -5.30 7.11 -19.55
N LEU A 503 -6.22 7.58 -20.41
CA LEU A 503 -6.10 7.39 -21.85
C LEU A 503 -4.85 8.08 -22.43
N GLU A 504 -4.55 9.30 -21.96
CA GLU A 504 -3.40 10.09 -22.43
C GLU A 504 -2.05 9.59 -21.89
N THR A 505 -2.05 8.77 -20.83
CA THR A 505 -0.84 8.26 -20.15
C THR A 505 -0.57 6.78 -20.38
N GLN A 506 -1.34 6.12 -21.26
CA GLN A 506 -1.04 4.75 -21.68
C GLN A 506 0.28 4.70 -22.46
N ASN A 507 1.15 3.76 -22.10
CA ASN A 507 2.44 3.58 -22.76
C ASN A 507 2.29 2.92 -24.13
N GLY A 508 3.31 3.04 -24.98
CA GLY A 508 3.33 2.42 -26.32
C GLY A 508 3.31 0.88 -26.32
N ASP A 509 3.57 0.24 -25.17
CA ASP A 509 3.46 -1.21 -24.98
C ASP A 509 2.05 -1.66 -24.56
N GLY A 510 1.09 -0.73 -24.47
CA GLY A 510 -0.30 -0.97 -24.09
C GLY A 510 -0.56 -0.96 -22.58
N GLY A 511 0.48 -0.94 -21.74
CA GLY A 511 0.33 -0.86 -20.29
C GLY A 511 0.35 0.56 -19.73
N TRP A 512 0.42 0.66 -18.40
CA TRP A 512 0.58 1.91 -17.66
C TRP A 512 1.72 1.83 -16.64
N GLY A 513 2.14 3.01 -16.21
CA GLY A 513 3.11 3.15 -15.13
C GLY A 513 4.50 2.67 -15.54
N GLY A 514 5.27 2.22 -14.57
CA GLY A 514 6.65 1.83 -14.78
C GLY A 514 7.51 2.98 -15.31
N GLY A 515 8.51 2.62 -16.10
CA GLY A 515 9.54 3.51 -16.62
C GLY A 515 10.80 2.74 -16.99
N VAL A 516 11.90 3.46 -17.18
CA VAL A 516 13.17 2.86 -17.62
C VAL A 516 13.66 1.79 -16.64
N SER A 517 13.41 1.98 -15.32
CA SER A 517 13.83 1.03 -14.30
C SER A 517 13.22 -0.36 -14.48
N VAL A 518 11.97 -0.46 -14.96
CA VAL A 518 11.30 -1.74 -15.23
C VAL A 518 12.14 -2.57 -16.18
N SER A 519 12.53 -2.00 -17.31
CA SER A 519 13.27 -2.73 -18.33
C SER A 519 14.73 -3.01 -17.92
N GLU A 520 15.39 -2.08 -17.24
CA GLU A 520 16.81 -2.20 -16.91
C GLU A 520 17.04 -3.17 -15.75
N LYS A 521 16.34 -2.96 -14.62
CA LYS A 521 16.53 -3.81 -13.44
C LYS A 521 15.92 -5.20 -13.64
N LEU A 522 14.84 -5.35 -14.41
CA LEU A 522 14.34 -6.69 -14.75
C LEU A 522 15.38 -7.49 -15.52
N ARG A 523 16.06 -6.89 -16.52
CA ARG A 523 17.15 -7.56 -17.25
C ARG A 523 18.33 -7.95 -16.36
N VAL A 524 18.64 -7.15 -15.33
CA VAL A 524 19.67 -7.49 -14.34
C VAL A 524 19.20 -8.69 -13.50
N LEU A 525 17.97 -8.63 -12.97
CA LEU A 525 17.38 -9.71 -12.18
C LEU A 525 17.36 -11.04 -12.93
N LEU A 526 16.98 -11.08 -14.21
CA LEU A 526 16.96 -12.33 -14.98
C LEU A 526 18.36 -12.97 -15.14
N LYS A 527 19.42 -12.16 -15.11
CA LYS A 527 20.80 -12.64 -15.22
C LYS A 527 21.32 -13.16 -13.88
N GLU A 528 20.93 -12.53 -12.79
CA GLU A 528 21.47 -12.79 -11.44
C GLU A 528 20.67 -13.86 -10.68
N ARG A 529 19.40 -14.05 -11.02
CA ARG A 529 18.46 -14.92 -10.32
C ARG A 529 18.04 -16.09 -11.22
N PRO A 530 18.63 -17.29 -11.05
CA PRO A 530 18.36 -18.46 -11.90
C PRO A 530 16.87 -18.80 -12.02
N GLU A 531 16.08 -18.56 -10.96
CA GLU A 531 14.64 -18.77 -10.90
C GLU A 531 13.84 -17.97 -11.93
N PHE A 532 14.43 -16.90 -12.49
CA PHE A 532 13.81 -16.04 -13.50
C PHE A 532 14.48 -16.16 -14.88
N SER A 533 15.56 -16.93 -15.02
CA SER A 533 16.37 -16.96 -16.24
C SER A 533 15.64 -17.40 -17.52
N GLU A 534 14.49 -18.08 -17.40
CA GLU A 534 13.65 -18.54 -18.52
C GLU A 534 12.63 -17.48 -18.99
N LEU A 535 12.45 -16.38 -18.26
CA LEU A 535 11.46 -15.35 -18.58
C LEU A 535 11.87 -14.52 -19.81
N GLN A 536 10.89 -14.14 -20.63
CA GLN A 536 11.10 -13.30 -21.79
C GLN A 536 10.73 -11.84 -21.47
N ILE A 537 11.62 -10.91 -21.84
CA ILE A 537 11.36 -9.46 -21.69
C ILE A 537 11.23 -8.84 -23.08
N PRO A 538 10.10 -8.19 -23.40
CA PRO A 538 9.97 -7.40 -24.61
C PRO A 538 10.99 -6.26 -24.66
N ASP A 539 11.59 -6.01 -25.83
CA ASP A 539 12.62 -4.97 -26.00
C ASP A 539 12.14 -3.57 -25.61
N HIS A 540 10.85 -3.29 -25.81
CA HIS A 540 10.20 -2.00 -25.56
C HIS A 540 9.38 -1.95 -24.25
N LEU A 541 9.59 -2.91 -23.33
CA LEU A 541 8.86 -2.94 -22.06
C LEU A 541 9.10 -1.66 -21.26
N THR A 542 8.01 -0.98 -20.89
CA THR A 542 8.04 0.22 -20.03
C THR A 542 7.12 0.04 -18.83
N SER A 543 5.95 -0.56 -19.04
CA SER A 543 4.89 -0.65 -18.05
C SER A 543 5.13 -1.70 -16.97
N SER A 544 4.60 -1.45 -15.77
CA SER A 544 4.54 -2.46 -14.70
C SER A 544 3.23 -3.26 -14.78
N VAL A 545 3.22 -4.48 -14.24
CA VAL A 545 2.01 -5.33 -14.24
C VAL A 545 0.96 -4.75 -13.30
N GLU A 546 1.39 -4.27 -12.13
CA GLU A 546 0.54 -3.74 -11.08
C GLU A 546 -0.21 -2.47 -11.53
N GLU A 547 0.50 -1.48 -12.07
CA GLU A 547 -0.10 -0.22 -12.50
C GLU A 547 -1.01 -0.43 -13.71
N THR A 548 -0.63 -1.33 -14.64
CA THR A 548 -1.47 -1.71 -15.77
C THR A 548 -2.75 -2.37 -15.32
N ALA A 549 -2.67 -3.35 -14.42
CA ALA A 549 -3.84 -4.04 -13.90
C ALA A 549 -4.79 -3.09 -13.16
N LEU A 550 -4.26 -2.17 -12.36
CA LEU A 550 -5.05 -1.14 -11.68
C LEU A 550 -5.74 -0.18 -12.66
N ALA A 551 -5.06 0.24 -13.72
CA ALA A 551 -5.66 1.10 -14.75
C ALA A 551 -6.78 0.37 -15.52
N VAL A 552 -6.56 -0.89 -15.93
CA VAL A 552 -7.58 -1.71 -16.58
C VAL A 552 -8.79 -1.92 -15.68
N ASP A 553 -8.57 -2.27 -14.41
CA ASP A 553 -9.62 -2.39 -13.40
C ASP A 553 -10.44 -1.09 -13.32
N ALA A 554 -9.78 0.05 -13.16
CA ALA A 554 -10.43 1.34 -13.05
C ALA A 554 -11.28 1.71 -14.27
N LEU A 555 -10.74 1.54 -15.48
CA LEU A 555 -11.44 1.83 -16.73
C LEU A 555 -12.64 0.89 -16.93
N CYS A 556 -12.50 -0.39 -16.61
CA CYS A 556 -13.62 -1.35 -16.65
C CYS A 556 -14.70 -0.97 -15.63
N SER A 557 -14.30 -0.54 -14.43
CA SER A 557 -15.23 -0.07 -13.40
C SER A 557 -16.02 1.16 -13.85
N VAL A 558 -15.40 2.09 -14.59
CA VAL A 558 -16.11 3.23 -15.20
C VAL A 558 -17.16 2.76 -16.20
N VAL A 559 -16.85 1.77 -17.05
CA VAL A 559 -17.82 1.19 -17.99
C VAL A 559 -19.01 0.58 -17.23
N LEU A 560 -18.74 -0.17 -16.16
CA LEU A 560 -19.79 -0.79 -15.33
C LEU A 560 -20.66 0.26 -14.64
N HIS A 561 -20.07 1.30 -14.04
CA HIS A 561 -20.83 2.41 -13.42
C HIS A 561 -21.71 3.16 -14.44
N ARG A 562 -21.24 3.34 -15.68
CA ARG A 562 -22.03 3.96 -16.76
C ARG A 562 -23.23 3.08 -17.15
N ARG A 563 -23.06 1.75 -17.17
CA ARG A 563 -24.16 0.79 -17.43
C ARG A 563 -25.20 0.82 -16.31
N ASP A 564 -24.76 0.79 -15.05
CA ASP A 564 -25.66 0.91 -13.88
C ASP A 564 -26.53 2.17 -13.94
N ALA A 565 -25.91 3.32 -14.24
CA ALA A 565 -26.61 4.60 -14.34
C ALA A 565 -27.66 4.59 -15.47
N SER A 566 -27.37 3.94 -16.60
CA SER A 566 -28.31 3.82 -17.72
C SER A 566 -29.52 2.96 -17.38
N GLU A 567 -29.35 1.86 -16.64
CA GLU A 567 -30.47 1.02 -16.20
C GLU A 567 -31.32 1.72 -15.14
N HIS A 568 -30.70 2.40 -14.18
CA HIS A 568 -31.45 3.19 -13.19
C HIS A 568 -32.24 4.32 -13.84
N ALA A 569 -31.67 5.00 -14.84
CA ALA A 569 -32.38 6.02 -15.62
C ALA A 569 -33.55 5.41 -16.40
N PHE A 570 -33.35 4.25 -17.04
CA PHE A 570 -34.40 3.52 -17.77
C PHE A 570 -35.55 3.07 -16.85
N VAL A 571 -35.24 2.47 -15.70
CA VAL A 571 -36.25 2.05 -14.71
C VAL A 571 -36.98 3.26 -14.11
N GLY A 572 -36.26 4.34 -13.80
CA GLY A 572 -36.85 5.59 -13.32
C GLY A 572 -37.77 6.24 -14.36
N GLN A 573 -37.39 6.21 -15.64
CA GLN A 573 -38.20 6.72 -16.73
C GLN A 573 -39.43 5.85 -17.00
N MET A 574 -39.32 4.51 -16.90
CA MET A 574 -40.48 3.61 -16.95
C MET A 574 -41.45 3.82 -15.77
N ALA A 575 -40.94 4.14 -14.57
CA ALA A 575 -41.79 4.45 -13.42
C ALA A 575 -42.55 5.77 -13.61
N VAL A 576 -41.88 6.80 -14.14
CA VAL A 576 -42.50 8.09 -14.49
C VAL A 576 -43.46 7.96 -15.68
N ASP A 577 -43.15 7.10 -16.66
CA ASP A 577 -44.02 6.83 -17.80
C ASP A 577 -45.22 5.95 -17.45
N CYS A 578 -45.12 5.09 -16.42
CA CYS A 578 -46.27 4.40 -15.85
C CYS A 578 -47.21 5.37 -15.13
N ASP A 579 -46.67 6.35 -14.38
CA ASP A 579 -47.47 7.41 -13.75
C ASP A 579 -48.08 8.38 -14.78
N SER A 580 -47.35 8.71 -15.85
CA SER A 580 -47.85 9.57 -16.93
C SER A 580 -48.87 8.85 -17.82
N ARG A 581 -48.71 7.55 -18.08
CA ARG A 581 -49.71 6.69 -18.75
C ARG A 581 -50.94 6.45 -17.90
N ALA A 582 -50.83 6.43 -16.57
CA ALA A 582 -52.00 6.42 -15.67
C ALA A 582 -52.82 7.72 -15.76
N VAL A 583 -52.19 8.84 -16.13
CA VAL A 583 -52.85 10.14 -16.34
C VAL A 583 -53.35 10.31 -17.79
N GLN A 584 -52.64 9.76 -18.79
CA GLN A 584 -52.98 9.87 -20.23
C GLN A 584 -53.87 8.74 -20.76
N ALA A 585 -54.06 7.62 -20.05
CA ALA A 585 -55.03 6.57 -20.41
C ALA A 585 -56.51 7.00 -20.24
N SER A 586 -56.78 8.30 -20.13
CA SER A 586 -58.10 8.90 -20.27
C SER A 586 -58.38 9.48 -21.66
N ARG A 587 -57.41 9.57 -22.59
CA ARG A 587 -57.65 10.06 -23.96
C ARG A 587 -56.74 9.41 -25.02
N SER A 588 -57.42 8.86 -26.04
CA SER A 588 -56.94 8.37 -27.35
C SER A 588 -56.06 7.11 -27.38
N GLY A 589 -56.52 6.12 -28.14
CA GLY A 589 -55.82 4.87 -28.38
C GLY A 589 -54.92 4.88 -29.61
N VAL A 590 -54.02 3.90 -29.60
CA VAL A 590 -53.10 3.42 -30.65
C VAL A 590 -51.75 4.14 -30.74
N THR A 591 -50.65 3.45 -30.36
CA THR A 591 -49.52 3.04 -31.24
C THR A 591 -48.46 2.22 -30.47
N SER A 592 -47.73 1.39 -31.21
CA SER A 592 -46.92 0.23 -30.80
C SER A 592 -45.55 0.53 -30.14
N PRO A 593 -44.93 -0.41 -29.39
CA PRO A 593 -43.80 -0.12 -28.47
C PRO A 593 -42.37 -0.30 -29.05
N GLU A 594 -42.18 -0.61 -30.33
CA GLU A 594 -40.87 -1.11 -30.83
C GLU A 594 -39.92 -0.05 -31.40
N VAL A 595 -40.26 1.24 -31.42
CA VAL A 595 -39.43 2.29 -32.07
C VAL A 595 -38.76 3.27 -31.08
N GLU A 596 -39.16 3.32 -29.81
CA GLU A 596 -38.62 4.29 -28.84
C GLU A 596 -37.30 3.87 -28.16
N SER A 597 -37.00 2.55 -28.11
CA SER A 597 -35.78 2.05 -27.46
C SER A 597 -34.49 2.45 -28.20
N ALA A 598 -34.54 2.64 -29.53
CA ALA A 598 -33.38 3.02 -30.33
C ALA A 598 -33.05 4.52 -30.25
N ALA A 599 -34.03 5.39 -29.98
CA ALA A 599 -33.85 6.83 -29.96
C ALA A 599 -33.24 7.35 -28.63
N VAL A 600 -33.54 6.69 -27.51
CA VAL A 600 -33.04 7.08 -26.17
C VAL A 600 -31.58 6.67 -25.97
N LEU A 601 -31.15 5.53 -26.55
CA LEU A 601 -29.73 5.13 -26.63
C LEU A 601 -28.88 6.14 -27.41
N GLN A 602 -29.48 6.91 -28.32
CA GLN A 602 -28.79 7.92 -29.12
C GLN A 602 -28.58 9.24 -28.36
N GLN A 603 -29.41 9.54 -27.35
CA GLN A 603 -29.36 10.79 -26.59
C GLN A 603 -28.30 10.76 -25.47
N HIS A 604 -27.99 9.59 -24.91
CA HIS A 604 -26.90 9.42 -23.93
C HIS A 604 -25.49 9.37 -24.54
N ARG A 605 -25.36 9.17 -25.86
CA ARG A 605 -24.12 9.41 -26.62
C ARG A 605 -23.70 10.88 -26.69
N GLN A 606 -24.50 11.82 -26.18
CA GLN A 606 -24.19 13.24 -26.24
C GLN A 606 -23.29 13.75 -25.10
N LEU A 607 -22.95 12.92 -24.10
CA LEU A 607 -22.04 13.32 -23.01
C LEU A 607 -20.60 12.80 -23.15
N GLY A 608 -20.35 11.87 -24.08
CA GLY A 608 -19.02 11.47 -24.53
C GLY A 608 -19.12 11.15 -26.01
N GLY A 609 -18.35 11.86 -26.84
CA GLY A 609 -18.38 11.67 -28.29
C GLY A 609 -18.13 10.20 -28.66
N TYR A 610 -18.65 9.76 -29.80
CA TYR A 610 -18.39 8.42 -30.36
C TYR A 610 -16.90 8.03 -30.32
N ASP A 611 -16.02 9.03 -30.47
CA ASP A 611 -14.56 8.95 -30.41
C ASP A 611 -14.00 8.59 -29.02
N GLU A 612 -14.64 9.06 -27.94
CA GLU A 612 -14.21 8.79 -26.55
C GLU A 612 -14.53 7.36 -26.14
N THR A 613 -15.68 6.83 -26.58
CA THR A 613 -16.06 5.44 -26.28
C THR A 613 -15.14 4.45 -27.01
N ASP A 614 -14.82 4.73 -28.27
CA ASP A 614 -13.86 3.94 -29.04
C ASP A 614 -12.45 4.00 -28.43
N SER A 615 -12.00 5.19 -28.00
CA SER A 615 -10.70 5.37 -27.33
C SER A 615 -10.62 4.63 -26.00
N LEU A 616 -11.68 4.68 -25.19
CA LEU A 616 -11.76 3.94 -23.93
C LEU A 616 -11.69 2.43 -24.15
N THR A 617 -12.44 1.90 -25.11
CA THR A 617 -12.39 0.47 -25.45
C THR A 617 -11.02 0.06 -25.96
N ALA A 618 -10.40 0.86 -26.83
CA ALA A 618 -9.05 0.59 -27.33
C ALA A 618 -8.01 0.56 -26.21
N ALA A 619 -8.07 1.50 -25.27
CA ALA A 619 -7.16 1.54 -24.14
C ALA A 619 -7.31 0.31 -23.24
N ILE A 620 -8.54 -0.07 -22.88
CA ILE A 620 -8.82 -1.28 -22.10
C ILE A 620 -8.25 -2.51 -22.81
N ILE A 621 -8.49 -2.65 -24.12
CA ILE A 621 -7.97 -3.77 -24.91
C ILE A 621 -6.44 -3.81 -24.90
N GLY A 622 -5.76 -2.67 -25.11
CA GLY A 622 -4.30 -2.59 -25.05
C GLY A 622 -3.74 -3.03 -23.69
N GLY A 623 -4.39 -2.61 -22.61
CA GLY A 623 -4.03 -3.03 -21.25
C GLY A 623 -4.24 -4.51 -21.00
N VAL A 624 -5.36 -5.06 -21.45
CA VAL A 624 -5.64 -6.50 -21.33
C VAL A 624 -4.62 -7.31 -22.11
N GLU A 625 -4.31 -6.94 -23.36
CA GLU A 625 -3.27 -7.62 -24.15
C GLU A 625 -1.91 -7.58 -23.46
N PHE A 626 -1.54 -6.44 -22.86
CA PHE A 626 -0.32 -6.35 -22.05
C PHE A 626 -0.34 -7.36 -20.88
N LEU A 627 -1.45 -7.47 -20.15
CA LEU A 627 -1.59 -8.41 -19.03
C LEU A 627 -1.53 -9.87 -19.50
N LEU A 628 -2.24 -10.22 -20.58
CA LEU A 628 -2.21 -11.57 -21.16
C LEU A 628 -0.79 -11.96 -21.58
N GLN A 629 -0.07 -11.04 -22.22
CA GLN A 629 1.32 -11.25 -22.60
C GLN A 629 2.22 -11.35 -21.35
N SER A 630 1.96 -10.56 -20.30
CA SER A 630 2.69 -10.64 -19.03
C SER A 630 2.51 -11.97 -18.31
N VAL A 631 1.34 -12.61 -18.45
CA VAL A 631 1.11 -13.97 -17.94
C VAL A 631 1.88 -15.00 -18.76
N ARG A 632 1.77 -14.90 -20.08
CA ARG A 632 2.48 -15.79 -21.03
C ARG A 632 4.00 -15.75 -20.85
N ASP A 633 4.55 -14.57 -20.62
CA ASP A 633 5.99 -14.36 -20.41
C ASP A 633 6.45 -14.69 -18.98
N GLY A 634 5.52 -15.00 -18.07
CA GLY A 634 5.78 -15.21 -16.65
C GLY A 634 6.12 -13.94 -15.84
N ARG A 635 6.03 -12.75 -16.45
CA ARG A 635 6.31 -11.45 -15.81
C ARG A 635 5.38 -11.13 -14.63
N HIS A 636 4.15 -11.66 -14.62
CA HIS A 636 3.22 -11.57 -13.48
C HIS A 636 3.76 -12.20 -12.17
N ARG A 637 4.87 -12.93 -12.20
CA ARG A 637 5.51 -13.51 -11.00
C ARG A 637 6.56 -12.60 -10.39
N ILE A 638 6.85 -11.46 -11.02
CA ILE A 638 7.84 -10.49 -10.57
C ILE A 638 7.11 -9.23 -10.15
N ALA A 639 7.15 -8.95 -8.85
CA ALA A 639 6.59 -7.72 -8.28
C ALA A 639 7.54 -6.53 -8.45
N TRP A 640 6.95 -5.34 -8.55
CA TRP A 640 7.59 -4.06 -8.76
C TRP A 640 7.38 -3.11 -7.57
N PRO A 641 8.38 -2.29 -7.19
CA PRO A 641 8.25 -1.36 -6.08
C PRO A 641 7.30 -0.21 -6.43
N ILE A 642 6.03 -0.40 -6.07
CA ILE A 642 5.00 0.63 -6.16
C ILE A 642 4.50 1.09 -4.78
N GLY A 643 4.84 0.37 -3.71
CA GLY A 643 4.36 0.63 -2.36
C GLY A 643 5.31 1.50 -1.54
N PHE A 644 4.74 2.31 -0.66
CA PHE A 644 5.48 3.05 0.36
C PHE A 644 5.10 2.62 1.77
N TYR A 645 6.11 2.33 2.57
CA TYR A 645 6.02 2.33 4.03
C TYR A 645 6.45 3.71 4.57
N PHE A 646 5.79 4.19 5.62
CA PHE A 646 5.93 5.57 6.14
C PHE A 646 5.92 6.68 5.04
N ALA A 647 5.19 6.46 3.94
CA ALA A 647 5.00 7.37 2.79
C ALA A 647 6.27 7.69 1.98
N LYS A 648 7.41 7.03 2.28
CA LYS A 648 8.70 7.32 1.63
C LYS A 648 9.67 6.15 1.48
N LEU A 649 9.42 5.01 2.13
CA LEU A 649 10.30 3.84 2.06
C LEU A 649 9.71 2.82 1.11
N TRP A 650 10.42 2.45 0.05
CA TRP A 650 9.85 1.56 -0.95
C TRP A 650 9.68 0.12 -0.46
N TYR A 651 8.62 -0.52 -0.91
CA TYR A 651 8.47 -1.97 -0.89
C TYR A 651 7.76 -2.46 -2.16
N HIS A 652 7.91 -3.74 -2.45
CA HIS A 652 7.00 -4.48 -3.32
C HIS A 652 6.42 -5.66 -2.55
N GLU A 653 5.21 -6.08 -2.93
CA GLU A 653 4.54 -7.24 -2.36
C GLU A 653 4.33 -8.25 -3.48
N LYS A 654 4.77 -9.48 -3.23
CA LYS A 654 4.89 -10.55 -4.23
C LYS A 654 3.58 -10.91 -4.93
N SER A 655 2.47 -10.78 -4.23
CA SER A 655 1.13 -11.18 -4.67
C SER A 655 0.42 -10.07 -5.48
N TYR A 656 0.87 -8.81 -5.42
CA TYR A 656 0.22 -7.68 -6.08
C TYR A 656 0.01 -7.87 -7.60
N PRO A 657 1.01 -8.27 -8.42
CA PRO A 657 0.79 -8.48 -9.84
C PRO A 657 -0.31 -9.50 -10.12
N LEU A 658 -0.31 -10.61 -9.38
CA LEU A 658 -1.29 -11.69 -9.53
C LEU A 658 -2.69 -11.21 -9.14
N ILE A 659 -2.84 -10.67 -7.93
CA ILE A 659 -4.12 -10.23 -7.37
C ILE A 659 -4.75 -9.14 -8.25
N PHE A 660 -3.98 -8.13 -8.65
CA PHE A 660 -4.50 -7.05 -9.47
C PHE A 660 -4.85 -7.55 -10.88
N THR A 661 -4.06 -8.45 -11.47
CA THR A 661 -4.38 -9.02 -12.79
C THR A 661 -5.67 -9.85 -12.74
N VAL A 662 -5.89 -10.65 -11.69
CA VAL A 662 -7.13 -11.41 -11.49
C VAL A 662 -8.33 -10.46 -11.43
N ALA A 663 -8.24 -9.38 -10.64
CA ALA A 663 -9.30 -8.39 -10.54
C ALA A 663 -9.59 -7.69 -11.90
N ALA A 664 -8.53 -7.28 -12.60
CA ALA A 664 -8.61 -6.58 -13.88
C ALA A 664 -9.27 -7.44 -14.97
N LEU A 665 -8.83 -8.69 -15.14
CA LEU A 665 -9.38 -9.61 -16.13
C LEU A 665 -10.84 -9.99 -15.81
N GLY A 666 -11.17 -10.20 -14.52
CA GLY A 666 -12.55 -10.45 -14.10
C GLY A 666 -13.48 -9.30 -14.46
N LYS A 667 -13.07 -8.07 -14.15
CA LYS A 667 -13.85 -6.86 -14.50
C LYS A 667 -13.89 -6.60 -15.99
N PHE A 668 -12.84 -6.91 -16.75
CA PHE A 668 -12.88 -6.84 -18.22
C PHE A 668 -13.94 -7.77 -18.80
N LEU A 669 -13.95 -9.04 -18.40
CA LEU A 669 -14.95 -10.02 -18.85
C LEU A 669 -16.37 -9.58 -18.49
N ARG A 670 -16.54 -8.91 -17.35
CA ARG A 670 -17.83 -8.35 -16.94
C ARG A 670 -18.24 -7.12 -17.75
N ALA A 671 -17.34 -6.15 -17.89
CA ALA A 671 -17.60 -4.90 -18.59
C ALA A 671 -17.97 -5.13 -20.07
N THR A 672 -17.44 -6.20 -20.66
CA THR A 672 -17.62 -6.55 -22.08
C THR A 672 -18.64 -7.66 -22.33
N THR A 673 -19.38 -8.12 -21.31
CA THR A 673 -20.50 -9.06 -21.51
C THR A 673 -21.80 -8.35 -21.92
N ASP A 674 -22.63 -9.02 -22.70
CA ASP A 674 -23.93 -8.47 -23.14
C ASP A 674 -24.91 -8.32 -21.96
N GLU A 675 -24.91 -9.30 -21.04
CA GLU A 675 -25.74 -9.27 -19.83
C GLU A 675 -25.17 -8.30 -18.79
N HIS A 676 -26.02 -7.49 -18.15
CA HIS A 676 -25.64 -6.65 -17.02
C HIS A 676 -26.39 -7.10 -15.78
N ASP A 677 -25.66 -7.28 -14.68
CA ASP A 677 -26.25 -7.53 -13.37
C ASP A 677 -25.80 -6.41 -12.42
N PRO A 678 -26.72 -5.49 -12.03
CA PRO A 678 -26.41 -4.36 -11.16
C PRO A 678 -26.22 -4.75 -9.69
N GLN A 679 -26.51 -5.99 -9.29
CA GLN A 679 -26.40 -6.47 -7.89
C GLN A 679 -25.05 -7.13 -7.56
N TRP A 680 -24.14 -7.18 -8.51
CA TRP A 680 -22.84 -7.81 -8.33
C TRP A 680 -21.92 -7.04 -7.38
N PRO A 681 -21.01 -7.72 -6.64
CA PRO A 681 -20.18 -7.06 -5.65
C PRO A 681 -19.22 -6.08 -6.32
N ARG A 682 -19.33 -4.78 -5.98
CA ARG A 682 -18.54 -3.69 -6.55
C ARG A 682 -17.13 -3.56 -5.96
#